data_AF-A0A2H3IFP0-F1
#
_entry.id   AF-A0A2H3IFP0-F1
#
_cell.length_a   1.000
_cell.length_b   1.000
_cell.length_c   1.000
_cell.angle_alpha   90.00
_cell.angle_beta   90.00
_cell.angle_gamma   90.00
#
_symmetry.space_group_name_H-M   'P 1'
#
loop_
_entity.id
_entity.type
_entity.pdbx_description
1 polymer ?
#
loop_
_entity_poly.entity_id
_entity_poly.type
_entity_poly.pdbx_seq_one_letter_code
_entity_poly.pdbx_strand_id
1 'polypeptide(L)'
;MRPQSRNEFEIAIICALTLEYDAVEALFDQTYDTSGIAAYGKQPGDANWYRTGRIGTHNIVLTCLPEMGKRNAASVASNLLVSFPRINLGLLVGICGAVPFPCEHTEVILGDVIVSDKVVEYDFGRQFPDGFRRKRAAQETLGGPNRTIRTFLSGLKTNKMHNQLQDDLWQYQQILQSDQDGKWQYPGTAQDQLFEARYRHKHYHQHPYTTCLCADCHCSSDPACDKSLEVDCRKLGCMGSFVPRTRLMAELPKPQVHFGSMASADTVMKSGQHRDEIAAMEKVIGFEMEGAGIWDILPCVIIKGVCDYADSHKNKTWQNYAAATAASCTKAFLGYWASSVSDRLGNFPMAHVAGKDSTCEEALSDVKRKELLDLLRFNQIDARQMSLKAAQGETCRWMLQNAKYKDWLDHGQLQYHNGFLWIKGKPGTGKSIMMKFLYQEARKNMKEAVVISFFFNARGDALEKSTVGLYRSLLHHLLYKIPDLMPCLDYCGTHRLSAIQNTGWEPEMLKEIFGLVVDRLQNRRVVCFVDALDECPEDDVRDMISFFEELGARESSCSFLVCFSSRHYPEITIKTGLQLVLEKEQNHGDDLRLYIDSQLKIENTPQADDIKAEIMRKSSGIFLWIALVVPMLNKEHDRGRTKALKRRLDEIPAGLHELFVDILTRDCNNVDEMVLCIQFILFAKRPLSPKELQVALLTGFDDQLQDPFNAAEATEDVLRKFILDVSKGLAEITKSEAPTVQFIHESVRDFLLKEGGINKLLTGEENIEGQSHAKITRVCLQQLKADLKCFEPPSWDLHTMAIYEDIPSSFPFLDYATDGSLSTMLFKFIVSTVPTPISWTFFAKKERSLS
;
A
#
# COMPACT_ATOMS: atom_id res chain seq x y z
N MET A 1 -15.58 -25.34 -19.54
CA MET A 1 -16.68 -25.39 -20.54
C MET A 1 -16.48 -24.26 -21.55
N ARG A 2 -16.98 -24.41 -22.78
CA ARG A 2 -16.96 -23.32 -23.78
C ARG A 2 -17.88 -22.18 -23.32
N PRO A 3 -17.46 -20.90 -23.38
CA PRO A 3 -18.28 -19.79 -22.90
C PRO A 3 -19.58 -19.65 -23.70
N GLN A 4 -20.66 -19.22 -23.05
CA GLN A 4 -21.97 -19.02 -23.69
C GLN A 4 -22.09 -17.64 -24.32
N SER A 5 -21.32 -16.65 -23.83
CA SER A 5 -21.37 -15.28 -24.34
C SER A 5 -20.01 -14.57 -24.28
N ARG A 6 -19.92 -13.40 -24.93
CA ARG A 6 -18.74 -12.50 -24.87
C ARG A 6 -18.44 -11.97 -23.46
N ASN A 7 -19.40 -12.07 -22.52
CA ASN A 7 -19.23 -11.62 -21.14
C ASN A 7 -18.44 -12.61 -20.27
N GLU A 8 -18.11 -13.79 -20.79
CA GLU A 8 -17.32 -14.81 -20.07
C GLU A 8 -15.83 -14.78 -20.46
N PHE A 9 -15.43 -13.78 -21.25
CA PHE A 9 -14.03 -13.48 -21.55
C PHE A 9 -13.56 -12.39 -20.60
N GLU A 10 -12.58 -12.74 -19.77
CA GLU A 10 -11.97 -11.82 -18.80
C GLU A 10 -10.56 -11.40 -19.21
N ILE A 11 -9.95 -12.14 -20.13
CA ILE A 11 -8.56 -11.93 -20.55
C ILE A 11 -8.51 -11.64 -22.05
N ALA A 12 -7.86 -10.53 -22.38
CA ALA A 12 -7.54 -10.14 -23.74
C ALA A 12 -6.04 -10.28 -23.98
N ILE A 13 -5.65 -10.91 -25.09
CA ILE A 13 -4.27 -10.87 -25.58
C ILE A 13 -4.24 -10.01 -26.84
N ILE A 14 -3.36 -9.02 -26.85
CA ILE A 14 -3.18 -8.08 -27.96
C ILE A 14 -1.75 -8.26 -28.46
N CYS A 15 -1.60 -8.52 -29.76
CA CYS A 15 -0.32 -8.65 -30.44
C CYS A 15 -0.14 -7.52 -31.47
N ALA A 16 1.08 -7.05 -31.69
CA ALA A 16 1.38 -6.00 -32.65
C ALA A 16 1.66 -6.56 -34.05
N LEU A 17 2.21 -7.77 -34.14
CA LEU A 17 2.61 -8.44 -35.37
C LEU A 17 1.93 -9.80 -35.52
N THR A 18 1.73 -10.22 -36.78
CA THR A 18 1.12 -11.51 -37.09
C THR A 18 1.92 -12.70 -36.57
N LEU A 19 3.25 -12.61 -36.57
CA LEU A 19 4.10 -13.67 -36.02
C LEU A 19 3.91 -13.85 -34.50
N GLU A 20 3.61 -12.77 -33.78
CA GLU A 20 3.36 -12.79 -32.33
C GLU A 20 1.98 -13.39 -32.06
N TYR A 21 1.00 -12.98 -32.86
CA TYR A 21 -0.34 -13.54 -32.87
C TYR A 21 -0.31 -15.05 -33.12
N ASP A 22 0.41 -15.51 -34.15
CA ASP A 22 0.54 -16.92 -34.50
C ASP A 22 1.18 -17.74 -33.36
N ALA A 23 2.18 -17.16 -32.68
CA ALA A 23 2.85 -17.83 -31.56
C ALA A 23 1.91 -18.04 -30.37
N VAL A 24 1.08 -17.03 -30.06
CA VAL A 24 0.06 -17.13 -28.99
C VAL A 24 -1.04 -18.13 -29.37
N GLU A 25 -1.54 -18.05 -30.60
CA GLU A 25 -2.58 -18.95 -31.10
C GLU A 25 -2.12 -20.42 -31.10
N ALA A 26 -0.87 -20.68 -31.47
CA ALA A 26 -0.29 -22.03 -31.45
C ALA A 26 -0.23 -22.65 -30.05
N LEU A 27 -0.34 -21.84 -28.99
CA LEU A 27 -0.36 -22.29 -27.60
C LEU A 27 -1.76 -22.37 -26.98
N PHE A 28 -2.83 -22.11 -27.74
CA PHE A 28 -4.20 -22.33 -27.27
C PHE A 28 -4.43 -23.82 -26.97
N ASP A 29 -5.04 -24.10 -25.82
CA ASP A 29 -5.48 -25.46 -25.49
C ASP A 29 -6.75 -25.84 -26.25
N GLN A 30 -7.55 -24.83 -26.63
CA GLN A 30 -8.75 -24.99 -27.44
C GLN A 30 -9.06 -23.70 -28.20
N THR A 31 -9.40 -23.81 -29.48
CA THR A 31 -9.96 -22.71 -30.27
C THR A 31 -11.48 -22.86 -30.38
N TYR A 32 -12.22 -21.76 -30.17
CA TYR A 32 -13.69 -21.79 -30.23
C TYR A 32 -14.25 -21.45 -31.60
N ASP A 33 -13.52 -20.70 -32.41
CA ASP A 33 -13.91 -20.35 -33.77
C ASP A 33 -13.74 -21.57 -34.69
N THR A 34 -14.80 -21.96 -35.40
CA THR A 34 -14.77 -23.11 -36.32
C THR A 34 -14.79 -22.60 -37.77
N SER A 35 -13.84 -23.07 -38.60
CA SER A 35 -13.87 -22.93 -40.06
C SER A 35 -14.22 -21.53 -40.60
N GLY A 36 -13.59 -20.49 -40.05
CA GLY A 36 -13.71 -19.11 -40.54
C GLY A 36 -14.95 -18.34 -40.06
N ILE A 37 -15.80 -18.94 -39.22
CA ILE A 37 -16.95 -18.26 -38.61
C ILE A 37 -16.58 -17.86 -37.17
N ALA A 38 -16.60 -16.55 -36.90
CA ALA A 38 -16.39 -16.02 -35.56
C ALA A 38 -17.54 -16.46 -34.65
N ALA A 39 -17.24 -17.29 -33.66
CA ALA A 39 -18.24 -17.94 -32.81
C ALA A 39 -19.04 -16.95 -31.95
N TYR A 40 -18.40 -15.86 -31.54
CA TYR A 40 -18.97 -14.89 -30.60
C TYR A 40 -19.27 -13.53 -31.24
N GLY A 41 -18.80 -13.30 -32.47
CA GLY A 41 -18.93 -12.03 -33.18
C GLY A 41 -18.27 -10.85 -32.46
N LYS A 42 -18.69 -9.63 -32.82
CA LYS A 42 -18.24 -8.35 -32.24
C LYS A 42 -19.37 -7.33 -32.30
N GLN A 43 -19.28 -6.24 -31.53
CA GLN A 43 -20.29 -5.18 -31.59
C GLN A 43 -20.28 -4.48 -32.96
N PRO A 44 -21.43 -4.00 -33.45
CA PRO A 44 -21.48 -3.12 -34.62
C PRO A 44 -20.59 -1.90 -34.42
N GLY A 45 -19.77 -1.56 -35.42
CA GLY A 45 -18.82 -0.45 -35.37
C GLY A 45 -17.41 -0.83 -34.87
N ASP A 46 -17.24 -2.02 -34.29
CA ASP A 46 -15.92 -2.55 -33.97
C ASP A 46 -15.22 -3.08 -35.24
N ALA A 47 -14.10 -2.47 -35.61
CA ALA A 47 -13.30 -2.85 -36.77
C ALA A 47 -12.32 -4.00 -36.50
N ASN A 48 -12.06 -4.34 -35.24
CA ASN A 48 -11.04 -5.31 -34.85
C ASN A 48 -11.37 -6.72 -35.35
N TRP A 49 -10.34 -7.51 -35.59
CA TRP A 49 -10.48 -8.93 -35.88
C TRP A 49 -10.07 -9.74 -34.65
N TYR A 50 -10.90 -10.71 -34.27
CA TYR A 50 -10.72 -11.50 -33.05
C TYR A 50 -10.65 -12.98 -33.36
N ARG A 51 -9.90 -13.64 -32.50
CA ARG A 51 -10.00 -15.07 -32.26
C ARG A 51 -10.33 -15.32 -30.81
N THR A 52 -11.10 -16.37 -30.56
CA THR A 52 -11.48 -16.77 -29.22
C THR A 52 -11.05 -18.20 -28.96
N GLY A 53 -10.56 -18.45 -27.74
CA GLY A 53 -10.10 -19.76 -27.34
C GLY A 53 -9.86 -19.86 -25.84
N ARG A 54 -9.08 -20.85 -25.45
CA ARG A 54 -8.78 -21.16 -24.05
C ARG A 54 -7.28 -21.38 -23.85
N ILE A 55 -6.76 -20.81 -22.78
CA ILE A 55 -5.45 -21.15 -22.22
C ILE A 55 -5.67 -21.47 -20.73
N GLY A 56 -5.32 -22.68 -20.32
CA GLY A 56 -5.59 -23.21 -18.99
C GLY A 56 -7.07 -23.16 -18.66
N THR A 57 -7.41 -22.45 -17.58
CA THR A 57 -8.78 -22.23 -17.10
C THR A 57 -9.42 -20.97 -17.68
N HIS A 58 -8.71 -20.18 -18.48
CA HIS A 58 -9.14 -18.86 -18.93
C HIS A 58 -9.68 -18.86 -20.36
N ASN A 59 -10.82 -18.23 -20.55
CA ASN A 59 -11.33 -17.88 -21.88
C ASN A 59 -10.60 -16.63 -22.37
N ILE A 60 -9.95 -16.74 -23.53
CA ILE A 60 -9.08 -15.71 -24.10
C ILE A 60 -9.74 -15.14 -25.36
N VAL A 61 -9.77 -13.81 -25.45
CA VAL A 61 -9.91 -13.12 -26.73
C VAL A 61 -8.54 -12.65 -27.21
N LEU A 62 -8.14 -13.06 -28.41
CA LEU A 62 -6.87 -12.70 -29.04
C LEU A 62 -7.15 -11.78 -30.23
N THR A 63 -6.36 -10.72 -30.36
CA THR A 63 -6.43 -9.80 -31.49
C THR A 63 -5.04 -9.33 -31.91
N CYS A 64 -4.94 -8.81 -33.13
CA CYS A 64 -3.72 -8.27 -33.71
C CYS A 64 -3.96 -6.82 -34.13
N LEU A 65 -2.97 -5.95 -33.94
CA LEU A 65 -3.05 -4.57 -34.41
C LEU A 65 -3.02 -4.54 -35.95
N PRO A 66 -3.74 -3.59 -36.58
CA PRO A 66 -3.64 -3.39 -38.03
C PRO A 66 -2.25 -2.89 -38.44
N GLU A 67 -1.67 -2.02 -37.62
CA GLU A 67 -0.31 -1.49 -37.74
C GLU A 67 0.25 -1.26 -36.34
N MET A 68 1.58 -1.28 -36.20
CA MET A 68 2.28 -1.00 -34.93
C MET A 68 2.02 0.43 -34.43
N GLY A 69 2.36 0.68 -33.16
CA GLY A 69 2.30 2.02 -32.55
C GLY A 69 1.13 2.26 -31.60
N LYS A 70 1.27 3.26 -30.73
CA LYS A 70 0.37 3.54 -29.60
C LYS A 70 -1.05 3.87 -30.04
N ARG A 71 -1.22 4.59 -31.15
CA ARG A 71 -2.55 4.98 -31.67
C ARG A 71 -3.41 3.78 -32.04
N ASN A 72 -2.83 2.84 -32.78
CA ASN A 72 -3.54 1.62 -33.19
C ASN A 72 -3.81 0.73 -31.97
N ALA A 73 -2.82 0.61 -31.09
CA ALA A 73 -2.95 -0.12 -29.83
C ALA A 73 -4.13 0.40 -28.98
N ALA A 74 -4.24 1.72 -28.83
CA ALA A 74 -5.32 2.39 -28.12
C ALA A 74 -6.70 2.16 -28.76
N SER A 75 -6.78 2.28 -30.09
CA SER A 75 -8.03 2.07 -30.84
C SER A 75 -8.51 0.62 -30.73
N VAL A 76 -7.60 -0.34 -30.87
CA VAL A 76 -7.92 -1.77 -30.76
C VAL A 76 -8.38 -2.08 -29.34
N ALA A 77 -7.66 -1.63 -28.32
CA ALA A 77 -8.01 -1.81 -26.90
C ALA A 77 -9.42 -1.26 -26.58
N SER A 78 -9.73 -0.04 -27.02
CA SER A 78 -11.02 0.59 -26.75
C SER A 78 -12.19 -0.17 -27.39
N ASN A 79 -12.05 -0.54 -28.67
CA ASN A 79 -13.08 -1.31 -29.38
C ASN A 79 -13.23 -2.73 -28.81
N LEU A 80 -12.14 -3.32 -28.32
CA LEU A 80 -12.15 -4.62 -27.65
C LEU A 80 -13.01 -4.60 -26.40
N LEU A 81 -12.90 -3.57 -25.55
CA LEU A 81 -13.74 -3.45 -24.36
C LEU A 81 -15.23 -3.27 -24.69
N VAL A 82 -15.54 -2.63 -25.82
CA VAL A 82 -16.93 -2.52 -26.31
C VAL A 82 -17.47 -3.89 -26.73
N SER A 83 -16.64 -4.70 -27.38
CA SER A 83 -17.02 -6.05 -27.81
C SER A 83 -17.00 -7.10 -26.71
N PHE A 84 -16.10 -6.99 -25.74
CA PHE A 84 -15.91 -7.92 -24.64
C PHE A 84 -15.88 -7.11 -23.33
N PRO A 85 -17.05 -6.82 -22.74
CA PRO A 85 -17.18 -5.82 -21.68
C PRO A 85 -16.68 -6.28 -20.30
N ARG A 86 -16.31 -7.56 -20.15
CA ARG A 86 -15.82 -8.13 -18.88
C ARG A 86 -14.31 -8.37 -18.84
N ILE A 87 -13.58 -7.83 -19.81
CA ILE A 87 -12.12 -7.90 -19.81
C ILE A 87 -11.58 -7.12 -18.61
N ASN A 88 -10.87 -7.80 -17.73
CA ASN A 88 -10.27 -7.25 -16.52
C ASN A 88 -8.73 -7.38 -16.52
N LEU A 89 -8.17 -8.13 -17.47
CA LEU A 89 -6.74 -8.24 -17.72
C LEU A 89 -6.45 -8.22 -19.23
N GLY A 90 -5.64 -7.26 -19.66
CA GLY A 90 -5.01 -7.21 -20.97
C GLY A 90 -3.58 -7.69 -20.93
N LEU A 91 -3.17 -8.52 -21.88
CA LEU A 91 -1.80 -8.92 -22.06
C LEU A 91 -1.32 -8.42 -23.42
N LEU A 92 -0.39 -7.48 -23.41
CA LEU A 92 0.29 -7.04 -24.63
C LEU A 92 1.48 -7.96 -24.85
N VAL A 93 1.32 -8.92 -25.77
CA VAL A 93 2.29 -9.99 -26.00
C VAL A 93 3.00 -9.74 -27.32
N GLY A 94 4.33 -9.89 -27.33
CA GLY A 94 5.08 -9.69 -28.57
C GLY A 94 6.59 -9.69 -28.40
N ILE A 95 7.29 -8.95 -29.25
CA ILE A 95 8.74 -8.81 -29.23
C ILE A 95 9.18 -7.38 -28.88
N CYS A 96 10.38 -7.24 -28.32
CA CYS A 96 10.95 -5.96 -27.94
C CYS A 96 12.48 -5.94 -28.10
N GLY A 97 13.05 -4.74 -28.03
CA GLY A 97 14.48 -4.55 -27.87
C GLY A 97 14.86 -4.49 -26.39
N ALA A 98 15.98 -5.10 -25.98
CA ALA A 98 16.43 -5.11 -24.58
C ALA A 98 17.59 -4.15 -24.30
N VAL A 99 17.69 -3.75 -23.03
CA VAL A 99 18.93 -3.25 -22.45
C VAL A 99 19.79 -4.47 -22.09
N PRO A 100 21.00 -4.64 -22.66
CA PRO A 100 21.75 -5.90 -22.51
C PRO A 100 22.23 -6.17 -21.08
N PHE A 101 22.47 -5.11 -20.30
CA PHE A 101 22.93 -5.14 -18.92
C PHE A 101 22.17 -4.08 -18.10
N PRO A 102 20.93 -4.35 -17.68
CA PRO A 102 20.14 -3.38 -16.92
C PRO A 102 20.72 -3.07 -15.54
N CYS A 103 21.51 -3.99 -14.96
CA CYS A 103 22.33 -3.77 -13.77
C CYS A 103 23.58 -4.69 -13.79
N GLU A 104 24.54 -4.49 -12.88
CA GLU A 104 25.85 -5.16 -12.91
C GLU A 104 25.82 -6.70 -12.85
N HIS A 105 24.73 -7.29 -12.34
CA HIS A 105 24.62 -8.74 -12.14
C HIS A 105 23.50 -9.39 -12.96
N THR A 106 22.90 -8.65 -13.89
CA THR A 106 21.82 -9.17 -14.73
C THR A 106 22.19 -9.02 -16.20
N GLU A 107 22.25 -10.16 -16.88
CA GLU A 107 22.56 -10.26 -18.30
C GLU A 107 21.30 -10.69 -19.06
N VAL A 108 20.79 -9.82 -19.95
CA VAL A 108 19.61 -10.10 -20.79
C VAL A 108 20.08 -10.50 -22.18
N ILE A 109 19.84 -11.73 -22.61
CA ILE A 109 20.21 -12.25 -23.95
C ILE A 109 19.00 -12.30 -24.89
N LEU A 110 19.24 -12.49 -26.19
CA LEU A 110 18.15 -12.65 -27.15
C LEU A 110 17.35 -13.94 -26.83
N GLY A 111 16.03 -13.83 -26.93
CA GLY A 111 15.08 -14.88 -26.54
C GLY A 111 14.67 -14.89 -25.07
N ASP A 112 15.30 -14.10 -24.20
CA ASP A 112 14.75 -13.83 -22.87
C ASP A 112 13.39 -13.12 -22.97
N VAL A 113 12.62 -13.12 -21.88
CA VAL A 113 11.32 -12.45 -21.80
C VAL A 113 11.33 -11.35 -20.76
N ILE A 114 10.81 -10.18 -21.11
CA ILE A 114 10.60 -9.06 -20.20
C ILE A 114 9.12 -8.98 -19.85
N VAL A 115 8.80 -9.00 -18.56
CA VAL A 115 7.46 -8.78 -18.02
C VAL A 115 7.42 -7.41 -17.34
N SER A 116 6.56 -6.52 -17.81
CA SER A 116 6.52 -5.15 -17.32
C SER A 116 5.91 -5.06 -15.92
N ASP A 117 6.60 -4.39 -14.99
CA ASP A 117 5.98 -3.90 -13.76
C ASP A 117 5.58 -2.42 -13.81
N LYS A 118 6.06 -1.71 -14.83
CA LYS A 118 5.79 -0.30 -15.10
C LYS A 118 6.07 0.01 -16.57
N VAL A 119 5.34 0.97 -17.13
CA VAL A 119 5.59 1.50 -18.47
C VAL A 119 6.00 2.96 -18.40
N VAL A 120 6.97 3.32 -19.23
CA VAL A 120 7.52 4.67 -19.36
C VAL A 120 7.36 5.12 -20.80
N GLU A 121 6.40 6.01 -21.04
CA GLU A 121 6.31 6.73 -22.31
C GLU A 121 7.43 7.78 -22.37
N TYR A 122 8.49 7.50 -23.12
CA TYR A 122 9.73 8.29 -23.10
C TYR A 122 9.78 9.38 -24.18
N ASP A 123 8.88 9.34 -25.15
CA ASP A 123 8.68 10.36 -26.19
C ASP A 123 7.58 11.38 -25.83
N PHE A 124 6.97 11.27 -24.64
CA PHE A 124 6.00 12.24 -24.14
C PHE A 124 6.64 13.34 -23.28
N GLY A 125 6.71 14.56 -23.82
CA GLY A 125 7.49 15.63 -23.23
C GLY A 125 7.40 16.96 -23.97
N ARG A 126 8.37 17.83 -23.72
CA ARG A 126 8.46 19.16 -24.33
C ARG A 126 9.80 19.28 -25.07
N GLN A 127 9.75 19.82 -26.29
CA GLN A 127 10.94 20.16 -27.06
C GLN A 127 11.43 21.56 -26.67
N PHE A 128 12.69 21.66 -26.26
CA PHE A 128 13.40 22.91 -26.02
C PHE A 128 14.51 23.11 -27.06
N PRO A 129 15.08 24.32 -27.21
CA PRO A 129 16.22 24.56 -28.09
C PRO A 129 17.44 23.66 -27.79
N ASP A 130 17.61 23.26 -26.52
CA ASP A 130 18.70 22.42 -26.04
C ASP A 130 18.35 20.92 -26.00
N GLY A 131 17.13 20.52 -26.37
CA GLY A 131 16.74 19.12 -26.49
C GLY A 131 15.34 18.81 -25.99
N PHE A 132 14.95 17.54 -26.12
CA PHE A 132 13.68 17.03 -25.62
C PHE A 132 13.78 16.74 -24.12
N ARG A 133 12.76 17.14 -23.35
CA ARG A 133 12.64 16.81 -21.92
C ARG A 133 11.30 16.14 -21.66
N ARG A 134 11.35 14.90 -21.17
CA ARG A 134 10.18 14.12 -20.76
C ARG A 134 9.42 14.80 -19.62
N LYS A 135 8.09 14.70 -19.64
CA LYS A 135 7.24 15.08 -18.50
C LYS A 135 7.33 14.05 -17.38
N ARG A 136 7.43 14.51 -16.12
CA ARG A 136 7.62 13.66 -14.92
C ARG A 136 6.65 13.95 -13.78
N ALA A 137 5.72 14.89 -13.94
CA ALA A 137 4.70 15.15 -12.93
C ALA A 137 3.77 13.94 -12.83
N ALA A 138 3.31 13.59 -11.63
CA ALA A 138 2.50 12.38 -11.39
C ALA A 138 1.22 12.30 -12.25
N GLN A 139 0.63 13.45 -12.60
CA GLN A 139 -0.54 13.55 -13.48
C GLN A 139 -0.22 13.37 -14.97
N GLU A 140 1.06 13.39 -15.34
CA GLU A 140 1.56 13.33 -16.72
C GLU A 140 2.41 12.08 -16.98
N THR A 141 2.42 11.14 -16.03
CA THR A 141 3.11 9.86 -16.13
C THR A 141 2.12 8.72 -16.04
N LEU A 142 2.29 7.70 -16.87
CA LEU A 142 1.55 6.45 -16.76
C LEU A 142 1.71 5.88 -15.34
N GLY A 143 0.59 5.59 -14.69
CA GLY A 143 0.56 4.98 -13.36
C GLY A 143 1.16 3.57 -13.37
N GLY A 144 1.35 2.98 -12.19
CA GLY A 144 1.63 1.53 -12.13
C GLY A 144 0.40 0.70 -12.54
N PRO A 145 0.56 -0.60 -12.83
CA PRO A 145 -0.56 -1.52 -13.04
C PRO A 145 -1.53 -1.45 -11.87
N ASN A 146 -2.79 -1.88 -12.03
CA ASN A 146 -3.72 -1.94 -10.90
C ASN A 146 -3.17 -2.82 -9.76
N ARG A 147 -3.73 -2.68 -8.56
CA ARG A 147 -3.19 -3.36 -7.38
C ARG A 147 -3.17 -4.89 -7.53
N THR A 148 -4.23 -5.49 -8.08
CA THR A 148 -4.31 -6.94 -8.34
C THR A 148 -3.14 -7.43 -9.18
N ILE A 149 -2.83 -6.74 -10.29
CA ILE A 149 -1.68 -7.07 -11.15
C ILE A 149 -0.37 -6.86 -10.39
N ARG A 150 -0.21 -5.77 -9.62
CA ARG A 150 1.02 -5.52 -8.85
C ARG A 150 1.28 -6.56 -7.78
N THR A 151 0.26 -6.99 -7.03
CA THR A 151 0.38 -8.07 -6.04
C THR A 151 0.77 -9.37 -6.73
N PHE A 152 0.09 -9.70 -7.84
CA PHE A 152 0.38 -10.91 -8.60
C PHE A 152 1.82 -10.95 -9.13
N LEU A 153 2.28 -9.86 -9.76
CA LEU A 153 3.67 -9.73 -10.22
C LEU A 153 4.67 -9.82 -9.05
N SER A 154 4.34 -9.26 -7.88
CA SER A 154 5.20 -9.38 -6.69
C SER A 154 5.30 -10.82 -6.20
N GLY A 155 4.22 -11.59 -6.26
CA GLY A 155 4.23 -13.04 -5.99
C GLY A 155 5.08 -13.82 -6.99
N LEU A 156 4.93 -13.54 -8.29
CA LEU A 156 5.72 -14.17 -9.36
C LEU A 156 7.22 -13.83 -9.27
N LYS A 157 7.58 -12.67 -8.72
CA LYS A 157 8.98 -12.26 -8.47
C LYS A 157 9.66 -13.04 -7.34
N THR A 158 8.94 -13.78 -6.51
CA THR A 158 9.56 -14.60 -5.46
C THR A 158 10.38 -15.73 -6.07
N ASN A 159 11.55 -16.04 -5.52
CA ASN A 159 12.50 -17.00 -6.11
C ASN A 159 11.86 -18.33 -6.55
N LYS A 160 10.97 -18.90 -5.72
CA LYS A 160 10.31 -20.17 -6.04
C LYS A 160 9.36 -20.03 -7.22
N MET A 161 8.47 -19.04 -7.20
CA MET A 161 7.50 -18.82 -8.28
C MET A 161 8.19 -18.41 -9.57
N HIS A 162 9.23 -17.56 -9.47
CA HIS A 162 10.01 -17.12 -10.61
C HIS A 162 10.71 -18.28 -11.31
N ASN A 163 11.31 -19.20 -10.55
CA ASN A 163 11.92 -20.41 -11.11
C ASN A 163 10.87 -21.31 -11.78
N GLN A 164 9.72 -21.52 -11.15
CA GLN A 164 8.64 -22.33 -11.73
C GLN A 164 8.08 -21.72 -13.02
N LEU A 165 7.89 -20.40 -13.06
CA LEU A 165 7.49 -19.68 -14.27
C LEU A 165 8.49 -19.89 -15.41
N GLN A 166 9.79 -19.86 -15.13
CA GLN A 166 10.83 -20.12 -16.13
C GLN A 166 10.86 -21.58 -16.60
N ASP A 167 10.61 -22.53 -15.69
CA ASP A 167 10.54 -23.95 -16.04
C ASP A 167 9.32 -24.26 -16.92
N ASP A 168 8.16 -23.66 -16.62
CA ASP A 168 6.94 -23.81 -17.42
C ASP A 168 7.06 -23.12 -18.77
N LEU A 169 7.65 -21.92 -18.81
CA LEU A 169 8.00 -21.23 -20.05
C LEU A 169 8.85 -22.15 -20.93
N TRP A 170 9.91 -22.74 -20.37
CA TRP A 170 10.80 -23.64 -21.09
C TRP A 170 10.03 -24.84 -21.65
N GLN A 171 9.12 -25.44 -20.89
CA GLN A 171 8.30 -26.56 -21.36
C GLN A 171 7.41 -26.17 -22.54
N TYR A 172 6.64 -25.08 -22.43
CA TYR A 172 5.76 -24.63 -23.52
C TYR A 172 6.54 -24.21 -24.77
N GLN A 173 7.73 -23.67 -24.58
CA GLN A 173 8.61 -23.31 -25.67
C GLN A 173 9.10 -24.55 -26.44
N GLN A 174 9.42 -25.64 -25.74
CA GLN A 174 9.81 -26.90 -26.39
C GLN A 174 8.66 -27.53 -27.17
N ILE A 175 7.41 -27.34 -26.74
CA ILE A 175 6.23 -27.75 -27.51
C ILE A 175 6.20 -27.01 -28.86
N LEU A 176 6.35 -25.67 -28.85
CA LEU A 176 6.42 -24.90 -30.09
C LEU A 176 7.60 -25.30 -30.97
N GLN A 177 8.77 -25.58 -30.39
CA GLN A 177 9.93 -26.04 -31.17
C GLN A 177 9.79 -27.45 -31.74
N SER A 178 8.91 -28.28 -31.17
CA SER A 178 8.59 -29.61 -31.72
C SER A 178 7.64 -29.58 -32.91
N ASP A 179 7.12 -28.39 -33.25
CA ASP A 179 6.25 -28.18 -34.40
C ASP A 179 6.94 -28.55 -35.73
N GLN A 180 6.20 -29.17 -36.63
CA GLN A 180 6.74 -29.77 -37.86
C GLN A 180 7.27 -28.73 -38.84
N ASP A 181 6.75 -27.50 -38.78
CA ASP A 181 7.11 -26.42 -39.69
C ASP A 181 8.45 -25.76 -39.33
N GLY A 182 9.04 -26.07 -38.16
CA GLY A 182 10.34 -25.55 -37.74
C GLY A 182 10.39 -24.03 -37.59
N LYS A 183 9.23 -23.35 -37.50
CA LYS A 183 9.11 -21.89 -37.47
C LYS A 183 9.76 -21.26 -36.23
N TRP A 184 9.71 -21.95 -35.10
CA TRP A 184 10.03 -21.44 -33.77
C TRP A 184 11.42 -21.85 -33.26
N GLN A 185 12.29 -22.35 -34.15
CA GLN A 185 13.59 -22.92 -33.77
C GLN A 185 14.53 -21.89 -33.15
N TYR A 186 15.33 -22.35 -32.18
CA TYR A 186 16.39 -21.53 -31.60
C TYR A 186 17.45 -21.17 -32.65
N PRO A 187 17.75 -19.88 -32.89
CA PRO A 187 18.73 -19.47 -33.89
C PRO A 187 20.18 -19.89 -33.59
N GLY A 188 20.50 -20.22 -32.33
CA GLY A 188 21.85 -20.58 -31.88
C GLY A 188 22.63 -19.39 -31.30
N THR A 189 23.55 -19.68 -30.37
CA THR A 189 24.35 -18.68 -29.63
C THR A 189 25.18 -17.79 -30.55
N ALA A 190 25.66 -18.31 -31.68
CA ALA A 190 26.42 -17.55 -32.68
C ALA A 190 25.62 -16.44 -33.39
N GLN A 191 24.28 -16.48 -33.30
CA GLN A 191 23.39 -15.46 -33.83
C GLN A 191 23.08 -14.35 -32.81
N ASP A 192 23.47 -14.51 -31.55
CA ASP A 192 23.35 -13.48 -30.52
C ASP A 192 24.64 -12.65 -30.50
N GLN A 193 24.59 -11.50 -31.18
CA GLN A 193 25.74 -10.65 -31.44
C GLN A 193 25.47 -9.25 -30.90
N LEU A 194 26.14 -8.90 -29.81
CA LEU A 194 26.08 -7.56 -29.21
C LEU A 194 27.38 -6.79 -29.50
N PHE A 195 27.27 -5.71 -30.26
CA PHE A 195 28.38 -4.76 -30.44
C PHE A 195 28.44 -3.76 -29.29
N GLU A 196 29.59 -3.10 -29.11
CA GLU A 196 29.67 -1.94 -28.20
C GLU A 196 28.63 -0.88 -28.58
N ALA A 197 28.01 -0.24 -27.59
CA ALA A 197 26.92 0.73 -27.80
C ALA A 197 27.28 1.90 -28.74
N ARG A 198 28.57 2.26 -28.80
CA ARG A 198 29.12 3.30 -29.67
C ARG A 198 29.48 2.82 -31.09
N TYR A 199 29.48 1.52 -31.33
CA TYR A 199 29.86 0.95 -32.62
C TYR A 199 28.75 1.19 -33.64
N ARG A 200 29.10 1.78 -34.78
CA ARG A 200 28.14 2.35 -35.73
C ARG A 200 27.82 1.38 -36.87
N HIS A 201 26.55 1.30 -37.25
CA HIS A 201 26.11 0.57 -38.43
C HIS A 201 26.18 1.46 -39.67
N LYS A 202 27.25 1.33 -40.46
CA LYS A 202 27.56 2.16 -41.64
C LYS A 202 28.40 1.37 -42.64
N HIS A 203 28.57 1.87 -43.87
CA HIS A 203 29.50 1.24 -44.81
C HIS A 203 30.95 1.28 -44.31
N TYR A 204 31.73 0.25 -44.65
CA TYR A 204 33.17 0.16 -44.37
C TYR A 204 33.96 -0.01 -45.68
N HIS A 205 35.17 0.58 -45.76
CA HIS A 205 36.04 0.61 -46.96
C HIS A 205 36.57 -0.75 -47.43
N GLN A 206 36.15 -1.85 -46.83
CA GLN A 206 36.61 -3.20 -47.16
C GLN A 206 35.96 -3.77 -48.44
N HIS A 207 34.97 -3.08 -48.99
CA HIS A 207 34.39 -3.39 -50.30
C HIS A 207 35.00 -2.46 -51.37
N PRO A 208 35.68 -2.99 -52.41
CA PRO A 208 36.45 -2.20 -53.39
C PRO A 208 35.61 -1.27 -54.30
N TYR A 209 34.30 -1.19 -54.09
CA TYR A 209 33.37 -0.33 -54.83
C TYR A 209 32.56 0.62 -53.94
N THR A 210 32.86 0.71 -52.64
CA THR A 210 32.12 1.59 -51.72
C THR A 210 32.55 3.04 -51.90
N THR A 211 31.74 3.82 -52.61
CA THR A 211 31.93 5.28 -52.81
C THR A 211 31.04 6.14 -51.88
N CYS A 212 30.41 5.51 -50.87
CA CYS A 212 29.45 6.19 -50.01
C CYS A 212 30.15 7.04 -48.94
N LEU A 213 29.77 8.32 -48.83
CA LEU A 213 30.29 9.26 -47.82
C LEU A 213 30.22 8.73 -46.38
N CYS A 214 29.27 7.85 -46.06
CA CYS A 214 29.18 7.31 -44.70
C CYS A 214 30.35 6.39 -44.31
N ALA A 215 31.14 5.93 -45.28
CA ALA A 215 32.35 5.15 -45.02
C ALA A 215 33.41 5.96 -44.26
N ASP A 216 33.46 7.28 -44.48
CA ASP A 216 34.38 8.22 -43.85
C ASP A 216 33.80 8.93 -42.61
N CYS A 217 32.62 8.52 -42.14
CA CYS A 217 32.06 9.06 -40.90
C CYS A 217 32.83 8.59 -39.67
N HIS A 218 33.30 9.50 -38.84
CA HIS A 218 34.14 9.20 -37.67
C HIS A 218 33.53 9.70 -36.35
N CYS A 219 32.70 10.75 -36.39
CA CYS A 219 31.99 11.25 -35.22
C CYS A 219 30.71 10.44 -34.95
N SER A 220 30.22 10.43 -33.70
CA SER A 220 28.93 9.84 -33.34
C SER A 220 27.74 10.53 -34.02
N SER A 221 27.88 11.82 -34.35
CA SER A 221 26.84 12.65 -34.98
C SER A 221 26.82 12.59 -36.51
N ASP A 222 27.85 12.04 -37.16
CA ASP A 222 27.91 12.03 -38.63
C ASP A 222 26.81 11.12 -39.21
N PRO A 223 26.10 11.47 -40.29
CA PRO A 223 24.99 10.66 -40.78
C PRO A 223 25.45 9.34 -41.42
N ALA A 224 24.82 8.23 -41.05
CA ALA A 224 24.88 6.99 -41.85
C ALA A 224 23.83 7.07 -42.96
N CYS A 225 24.14 6.54 -44.15
CA CYS A 225 23.17 6.56 -45.24
C CYS A 225 22.07 5.50 -45.05
N ASP A 226 20.86 5.77 -45.56
CA ASP A 226 19.72 4.85 -45.43
C ASP A 226 20.04 3.45 -45.95
N LYS A 227 20.78 3.36 -47.07
CA LYS A 227 21.22 2.08 -47.64
C LYS A 227 22.02 1.23 -46.66
N SER A 228 22.91 1.82 -45.87
CA SER A 228 23.64 1.05 -44.85
C SER A 228 22.74 0.63 -43.69
N LEU A 229 21.75 1.47 -43.33
CA LEU A 229 20.84 1.21 -42.22
C LEU A 229 19.80 0.10 -42.51
N GLU A 230 19.59 -0.23 -43.79
CA GLU A 230 18.69 -1.28 -44.25
C GLU A 230 19.40 -2.64 -44.49
N VAL A 231 20.73 -2.66 -44.54
CA VAL A 231 21.52 -3.86 -44.87
C VAL A 231 22.00 -4.55 -43.58
N ASP A 232 21.88 -5.88 -43.51
CA ASP A 232 22.34 -6.65 -42.35
C ASP A 232 23.86 -6.53 -42.11
N CYS A 233 24.27 -6.60 -40.84
CA CYS A 233 25.69 -6.52 -40.41
C CYS A 233 26.65 -7.41 -41.21
N ARG A 234 26.23 -8.64 -41.55
CA ARG A 234 27.04 -9.58 -42.34
C ARG A 234 27.31 -9.10 -43.76
N LYS A 235 26.30 -8.52 -44.40
CA LYS A 235 26.41 -8.00 -45.77
C LYS A 235 27.14 -6.66 -45.79
N LEU A 236 26.99 -5.87 -44.73
CA LEU A 236 27.66 -4.58 -44.58
C LEU A 236 29.13 -4.72 -44.18
N GLY A 237 29.52 -5.88 -43.63
CA GLY A 237 30.89 -6.15 -43.18
C GLY A 237 31.22 -5.51 -41.83
N CYS A 238 30.27 -5.47 -40.89
CA CYS A 238 30.52 -4.94 -39.56
C CYS A 238 31.63 -5.75 -38.85
N MET A 239 32.67 -5.05 -38.38
CA MET A 239 33.86 -5.61 -37.73
C MET A 239 34.08 -5.09 -36.30
N GLY A 240 33.03 -4.59 -35.66
CA GLY A 240 33.09 -4.12 -34.28
C GLY A 240 33.43 -5.23 -33.30
N SER A 241 34.04 -4.86 -32.18
CA SER A 241 34.25 -5.80 -31.07
C SER A 241 32.90 -6.19 -30.46
N PHE A 242 32.73 -7.50 -30.26
CA PHE A 242 31.59 -8.03 -29.53
C PHE A 242 31.79 -7.88 -28.03
N VAL A 243 30.73 -7.52 -27.33
CA VAL A 243 30.70 -7.46 -25.87
C VAL A 243 30.64 -8.90 -25.33
N PRO A 244 31.51 -9.32 -24.40
CA PRO A 244 31.49 -10.66 -23.84
C PRO A 244 30.17 -10.97 -23.14
N ARG A 245 29.64 -12.18 -23.35
CA ARG A 245 28.36 -12.65 -22.82
C ARG A 245 28.52 -13.98 -22.08
N THR A 246 28.28 -14.00 -20.77
CA THR A 246 28.55 -15.17 -19.92
C THR A 246 27.51 -16.26 -20.17
N ARG A 247 26.23 -15.90 -20.29
CA ARG A 247 25.14 -16.86 -20.53
C ARG A 247 25.21 -17.54 -21.90
N LEU A 248 25.90 -16.95 -22.88
CA LEU A 248 26.10 -17.56 -24.20
C LEU A 248 27.23 -18.60 -24.25
N MET A 249 27.95 -18.81 -23.15
CA MET A 249 28.96 -19.88 -23.05
C MET A 249 28.35 -21.28 -22.90
N ALA A 250 27.06 -21.36 -22.54
CA ALA A 250 26.33 -22.62 -22.51
C ALA A 250 25.93 -23.06 -23.93
N GLU A 251 25.95 -24.37 -24.22
CA GLU A 251 25.57 -24.89 -25.54
C GLU A 251 24.10 -24.59 -25.91
N LEU A 252 23.21 -24.60 -24.91
CA LEU A 252 21.79 -24.26 -25.08
C LEU A 252 21.32 -23.39 -23.91
N PRO A 253 21.42 -22.06 -24.02
CA PRO A 253 20.95 -21.14 -22.99
C PRO A 253 19.44 -21.22 -22.84
N LYS A 254 18.95 -21.39 -21.61
CA LYS A 254 17.52 -21.29 -21.32
C LYS A 254 17.11 -19.81 -21.26
N PRO A 255 16.00 -19.41 -21.90
CA PRO A 255 15.37 -18.11 -21.69
C PRO A 255 15.08 -17.85 -20.23
N GLN A 256 15.39 -16.64 -19.78
CA GLN A 256 15.04 -16.15 -18.45
C GLN A 256 13.93 -15.11 -18.54
N VAL A 257 13.16 -15.01 -17.45
CA VAL A 257 12.10 -14.01 -17.31
C VAL A 257 12.65 -12.86 -16.46
N HIS A 258 12.64 -11.65 -17.00
CA HIS A 258 13.08 -10.44 -16.32
C HIS A 258 11.89 -9.54 -16.03
N PHE A 259 11.70 -9.18 -14.77
CA PHE A 259 10.67 -8.21 -14.40
C PHE A 259 11.28 -6.82 -14.29
N GLY A 260 10.66 -5.82 -14.91
CA GLY A 260 11.11 -4.44 -14.77
C GLY A 260 10.37 -3.45 -15.65
N SER A 261 10.83 -2.21 -15.64
CA SER A 261 10.18 -1.12 -16.35
C SER A 261 10.44 -1.17 -17.86
N MET A 262 9.40 -0.91 -18.66
CA MET A 262 9.46 -0.96 -20.12
C MET A 262 9.28 0.44 -20.72
N ALA A 263 10.16 0.83 -21.64
CA ALA A 263 10.05 2.07 -22.39
C ALA A 263 9.14 1.89 -23.62
N SER A 264 8.19 2.82 -23.79
CA SER A 264 7.24 2.84 -24.90
C SER A 264 7.35 4.15 -25.67
N ALA A 265 7.33 4.11 -27.00
CA ALA A 265 7.28 5.30 -27.87
C ALA A 265 6.78 4.99 -29.28
N ASP A 266 6.39 6.01 -30.04
CA ASP A 266 6.09 5.86 -31.47
C ASP A 266 7.37 5.76 -32.34
N THR A 267 8.55 5.95 -31.73
CA THR A 267 9.86 5.83 -32.40
C THR A 267 10.57 4.53 -32.06
N VAL A 268 11.07 3.83 -33.08
CA VAL A 268 11.92 2.64 -32.89
C VAL A 268 13.30 3.05 -32.35
N MET A 269 13.68 2.54 -31.18
CA MET A 269 15.03 2.75 -30.65
C MET A 269 16.08 1.98 -31.48
N LYS A 270 16.93 2.72 -32.20
CA LYS A 270 18.02 2.19 -33.05
C LYS A 270 19.41 2.75 -32.69
N SER A 271 19.58 3.26 -31.48
CA SER A 271 20.85 3.84 -31.01
C SER A 271 21.24 3.22 -29.67
N GLY A 272 22.35 2.48 -29.65
CA GLY A 272 22.85 1.86 -28.42
C GLY A 272 23.20 2.90 -27.34
N GLN A 273 23.75 4.06 -27.73
CA GLN A 273 24.06 5.16 -26.81
C GLN A 273 22.81 5.75 -26.17
N HIS A 274 21.82 6.14 -27.00
CA HIS A 274 20.58 6.71 -26.47
C HIS A 274 19.76 5.69 -25.66
N ARG A 275 19.80 4.41 -26.05
CA ARG A 275 19.24 3.31 -25.25
C ARG A 275 19.84 3.29 -23.86
N ASP A 276 21.17 3.31 -23.74
CA ASP A 276 21.86 3.25 -22.45
C ASP A 276 21.61 4.51 -21.61
N GLU A 277 21.55 5.69 -22.24
CA GLU A 277 21.18 6.95 -21.59
C GLU A 277 19.77 6.91 -21.01
N ILE A 278 18.78 6.47 -21.80
CA ILE A 278 17.39 6.34 -21.36
C ILE A 278 17.26 5.26 -20.29
N ALA A 279 17.94 4.12 -20.44
CA ALA A 279 17.95 3.05 -19.44
C ALA A 279 18.51 3.55 -18.10
N ALA A 280 19.62 4.29 -18.12
CA ALA A 280 20.22 4.86 -16.92
C ALA A 280 19.30 5.89 -16.24
N MET A 281 18.64 6.73 -17.05
CA MET A 281 17.80 7.83 -16.60
C MET A 281 16.44 7.37 -16.08
N GLU A 282 15.77 6.48 -16.80
CA GLU A 282 14.38 6.07 -16.55
C GLU A 282 14.27 4.68 -15.90
N LYS A 283 15.41 3.98 -15.73
CA LYS A 283 15.50 2.63 -15.14
C LYS A 283 14.70 1.58 -15.89
N VAL A 284 14.62 1.72 -17.21
CA VAL A 284 13.96 0.76 -18.11
C VAL A 284 14.90 -0.36 -18.51
N ILE A 285 14.34 -1.54 -18.79
CA ILE A 285 15.09 -2.75 -19.17
C ILE A 285 14.78 -3.23 -20.60
N GLY A 286 13.76 -2.65 -21.25
CA GLY A 286 13.38 -2.95 -22.62
C GLY A 286 12.62 -1.80 -23.30
N PHE A 287 12.50 -1.87 -24.62
CA PHE A 287 11.91 -0.86 -25.51
C PHE A 287 10.91 -1.50 -26.47
N GLU A 288 9.68 -0.99 -26.48
CA GLU A 288 8.60 -1.39 -27.39
C GLU A 288 7.77 -0.16 -27.84
N MET A 289 6.70 -0.35 -28.62
CA MET A 289 6.02 0.75 -29.33
C MET A 289 4.50 0.86 -29.12
N GLU A 290 3.89 -0.02 -28.33
CA GLU A 290 2.43 -0.13 -28.21
C GLU A 290 1.92 0.14 -26.80
N GLY A 291 2.70 -0.23 -25.79
CA GLY A 291 2.33 -0.34 -24.38
C GLY A 291 1.64 0.87 -23.81
N ALA A 292 2.23 2.07 -24.01
CA ALA A 292 1.66 3.31 -23.49
C ALA A 292 0.27 3.62 -24.05
N GLY A 293 -0.07 3.16 -25.26
CA GLY A 293 -1.40 3.36 -25.85
C GLY A 293 -2.48 2.48 -25.22
N ILE A 294 -2.12 1.32 -24.66
CA ILE A 294 -3.07 0.39 -24.03
C ILE A 294 -3.21 0.68 -22.54
N TRP A 295 -2.14 1.17 -21.92
CA TRP A 295 -1.98 1.28 -20.47
C TRP A 295 -3.06 2.11 -19.77
N ASP A 296 -3.58 3.15 -20.42
CA ASP A 296 -4.63 4.03 -19.88
C ASP A 296 -6.06 3.54 -20.18
N ILE A 297 -6.23 2.45 -20.95
CA ILE A 297 -7.54 1.98 -21.43
C ILE A 297 -8.02 0.75 -20.67
N LEU A 298 -7.14 -0.22 -20.44
CA LEU A 298 -7.45 -1.40 -19.63
C LEU A 298 -6.28 -1.80 -18.74
N PRO A 299 -6.56 -2.44 -17.58
CA PRO A 299 -5.51 -3.02 -16.75
C PRO A 299 -4.71 -4.02 -17.57
N CYS A 300 -3.41 -3.79 -17.74
CA CYS A 300 -2.61 -4.64 -18.59
C CYS A 300 -1.21 -4.95 -18.04
N VAL A 301 -0.65 -6.04 -18.58
CA VAL A 301 0.75 -6.45 -18.41
C VAL A 301 1.36 -6.62 -19.79
N ILE A 302 2.57 -6.10 -19.97
CA ILE A 302 3.33 -6.29 -21.20
C ILE A 302 4.28 -7.47 -21.00
N ILE A 303 4.22 -8.44 -21.91
CA ILE A 303 5.07 -9.64 -21.91
C ILE A 303 5.76 -9.70 -23.27
N LYS A 304 7.06 -9.38 -23.31
CA LYS A 304 7.78 -9.23 -24.58
C LYS A 304 9.04 -10.09 -24.61
N GLY A 305 9.19 -10.88 -25.67
CA GLY A 305 10.42 -11.61 -25.96
C GLY A 305 11.47 -10.69 -26.56
N VAL A 306 12.73 -10.88 -26.20
CA VAL A 306 13.82 -10.03 -26.67
C VAL A 306 14.29 -10.51 -28.05
N CYS A 307 14.09 -9.68 -29.08
CA CYS A 307 14.52 -9.99 -30.45
C CYS A 307 15.72 -9.17 -30.93
N ASP A 308 16.05 -8.08 -30.23
CA ASP A 308 17.21 -7.23 -30.51
C ASP A 308 17.65 -6.47 -29.25
N TYR A 309 18.74 -5.70 -29.35
CA TYR A 309 19.30 -4.93 -28.25
C TYR A 309 19.01 -3.42 -28.34
N ALA A 310 17.92 -3.02 -28.99
CA ALA A 310 17.52 -1.62 -29.15
C ALA A 310 18.65 -0.73 -29.74
N ASP A 311 19.40 -1.25 -30.72
CA ASP A 311 20.49 -0.54 -31.39
C ASP A 311 20.34 -0.57 -32.91
N SER A 312 21.39 -0.19 -33.64
CA SER A 312 21.38 -0.12 -35.11
C SER A 312 21.68 -1.46 -35.80
N HIS A 313 22.06 -2.51 -35.05
CA HIS A 313 22.56 -3.79 -35.58
C HIS A 313 21.49 -4.88 -35.62
N LYS A 314 20.22 -4.50 -35.41
CA LYS A 314 19.06 -5.40 -35.37
C LYS A 314 18.95 -6.24 -36.63
N ASN A 315 18.49 -7.48 -36.46
CA ASN A 315 18.12 -8.37 -37.55
C ASN A 315 16.81 -9.09 -37.22
N LYS A 316 16.20 -9.73 -38.21
CA LYS A 316 14.90 -10.41 -38.05
C LYS A 316 15.01 -11.86 -37.61
N THR A 317 16.22 -12.41 -37.50
CA THR A 317 16.46 -13.85 -37.25
C THR A 317 15.83 -14.32 -35.94
N TRP A 318 15.80 -13.47 -34.92
CA TRP A 318 15.30 -13.81 -33.59
C TRP A 318 13.80 -13.59 -33.40
N GLN A 319 13.10 -12.96 -34.34
CA GLN A 319 11.70 -12.53 -34.13
C GLN A 319 10.76 -13.70 -33.85
N ASN A 320 10.85 -14.79 -34.63
CA ASN A 320 10.01 -15.97 -34.41
C ASN A 320 10.30 -16.62 -33.06
N TYR A 321 11.57 -16.83 -32.72
CA TYR A 321 11.95 -17.45 -31.45
C TYR A 321 11.54 -16.57 -30.25
N ALA A 322 11.78 -15.27 -30.32
CA ALA A 322 11.39 -14.32 -29.28
C ALA A 322 9.87 -14.23 -29.09
N ALA A 323 9.10 -14.29 -30.18
CA ALA A 323 7.64 -14.35 -30.11
C ALA A 323 7.16 -15.66 -29.47
N ALA A 324 7.79 -16.79 -29.81
CA ALA A 324 7.51 -18.08 -29.17
C ALA A 324 7.80 -18.02 -27.67
N THR A 325 8.93 -17.49 -27.24
CA THR A 325 9.27 -17.36 -25.81
C THR A 325 8.29 -16.43 -25.07
N ALA A 326 7.87 -15.33 -25.69
CA ALA A 326 6.86 -14.42 -25.12
C ALA A 326 5.50 -15.12 -24.96
N ALA A 327 5.06 -15.86 -25.97
CA ALA A 327 3.83 -16.63 -25.95
C ALA A 327 3.88 -17.75 -24.90
N SER A 328 5.01 -18.47 -24.79
CA SER A 328 5.25 -19.49 -23.77
C SER A 328 5.23 -18.90 -22.37
N CYS A 329 5.87 -17.76 -22.16
CA CYS A 329 5.80 -17.02 -20.89
C CYS A 329 4.37 -16.58 -20.57
N THR A 330 3.60 -16.16 -21.58
CA THR A 330 2.20 -15.75 -21.41
C THR A 330 1.33 -16.92 -20.96
N LYS A 331 1.51 -18.09 -21.58
CA LYS A 331 0.82 -19.32 -21.18
C LYS A 331 1.18 -19.73 -19.75
N ALA A 332 2.47 -19.69 -19.41
CA ALA A 332 2.93 -19.97 -18.05
C ALA A 332 2.36 -18.96 -17.04
N PHE A 333 2.42 -17.66 -17.34
CA PHE A 333 1.86 -16.57 -16.54
C PHE A 333 0.38 -16.79 -16.24
N LEU A 334 -0.40 -17.17 -17.25
CA LEU A 334 -1.83 -17.48 -17.11
C LEU A 334 -2.07 -18.72 -16.25
N GLY A 335 -1.15 -19.68 -16.19
CA GLY A 335 -1.24 -20.83 -15.29
C GLY A 335 -1.26 -20.46 -13.81
N TYR A 336 -0.72 -19.30 -13.45
CA TYR A 336 -0.69 -18.77 -12.08
C TYR A 336 -1.75 -17.70 -11.82
N TRP A 337 -2.39 -17.16 -12.87
CA TRP A 337 -3.41 -16.13 -12.75
C TRP A 337 -4.75 -16.73 -12.31
N ALA A 338 -5.43 -16.14 -11.33
CA ALA A 338 -6.74 -16.62 -10.88
C ALA A 338 -7.88 -16.02 -11.74
N SER A 339 -8.78 -16.86 -12.25
CA SER A 339 -9.97 -16.44 -13.00
C SER A 339 -11.10 -16.04 -12.05
N SER A 340 -11.85 -14.99 -12.35
CA SER A 340 -13.06 -14.64 -11.58
C SER A 340 -14.32 -15.42 -12.03
N VAL A 341 -14.26 -16.19 -13.13
CA VAL A 341 -15.39 -17.04 -13.62
C VAL A 341 -15.40 -18.45 -13.02
N SER A 342 -14.29 -18.97 -12.51
CA SER A 342 -14.22 -20.38 -12.05
C SER A 342 -15.07 -20.73 -10.83
N ASP A 343 -15.64 -19.75 -10.13
CA ASP A 343 -16.53 -19.99 -8.99
C ASP A 343 -18.02 -20.19 -9.36
N ARG A 344 -18.39 -20.26 -10.66
CA ARG A 344 -19.81 -20.38 -11.07
C ARG A 344 -20.23 -21.62 -11.86
N LEU A 345 -19.34 -22.55 -12.20
CA LEU A 345 -19.78 -23.81 -12.83
C LEU A 345 -18.98 -25.03 -12.35
N GLY A 346 -19.53 -25.72 -11.36
CA GLY A 346 -19.27 -27.14 -11.16
C GLY A 346 -19.73 -27.93 -12.38
N ASN A 347 -18.78 -28.59 -13.05
CA ASN A 347 -18.87 -29.88 -13.75
C ASN A 347 -17.73 -30.01 -14.76
N PHE A 348 -16.69 -30.80 -14.45
CA PHE A 348 -15.80 -31.36 -15.46
C PHE A 348 -16.21 -32.81 -15.77
N PRO A 349 -16.21 -33.25 -17.05
CA PRO A 349 -16.67 -34.57 -17.43
C PRO A 349 -15.66 -35.66 -17.09
N MET A 350 -16.18 -36.80 -16.63
CA MET A 350 -15.42 -38.03 -16.44
C MET A 350 -14.87 -38.55 -17.78
N ALA A 351 -13.56 -38.75 -17.85
CA ALA A 351 -12.95 -39.77 -18.69
C ALA A 351 -12.34 -40.84 -17.77
N HIS A 352 -12.82 -42.07 -17.96
CA HIS A 352 -12.41 -43.26 -17.23
C HIS A 352 -10.89 -43.50 -17.31
N VAL A 353 -10.19 -43.34 -16.19
CA VAL A 353 -9.07 -44.21 -15.81
C VAL A 353 -9.26 -44.54 -14.34
N ALA A 354 -9.47 -45.82 -14.05
CA ALA A 354 -9.78 -46.34 -12.73
C ALA A 354 -8.57 -46.21 -11.79
N GLY A 355 -8.78 -45.64 -10.60
CA GLY A 355 -7.81 -45.69 -9.50
C GLY A 355 -7.97 -44.55 -8.49
N LYS A 356 -8.80 -44.77 -7.47
CA LYS A 356 -8.79 -44.18 -6.10
C LYS A 356 -7.84 -42.98 -5.84
N ASP A 357 -8.39 -41.79 -5.60
CA ASP A 357 -8.61 -41.26 -4.25
C ASP A 357 -9.25 -39.85 -4.30
N SER A 358 -10.13 -39.60 -3.34
CA SER A 358 -10.89 -38.37 -3.10
C SER A 358 -10.03 -37.17 -2.72
N THR A 359 -10.36 -35.97 -3.22
CA THR A 359 -10.22 -34.72 -2.43
C THR A 359 -11.38 -33.77 -2.75
N CYS A 360 -12.24 -33.58 -1.76
CA CYS A 360 -13.07 -32.39 -1.64
C CYS A 360 -12.12 -31.19 -1.45
N GLU A 361 -12.45 -29.98 -1.91
CA GLU A 361 -11.82 -28.80 -1.34
C GLU A 361 -12.10 -28.83 0.17
N GLU A 362 -11.07 -29.13 0.96
CA GLU A 362 -11.22 -29.34 2.38
C GLU A 362 -11.64 -28.03 3.04
N ALA A 363 -12.90 -27.97 3.48
CA ALA A 363 -13.37 -26.95 4.41
C ALA A 363 -12.34 -26.84 5.55
N LEU A 364 -11.93 -25.61 5.88
CA LEU A 364 -10.95 -25.41 6.94
C LEU A 364 -11.47 -26.04 8.22
N SER A 365 -10.59 -26.74 8.95
CA SER A 365 -10.93 -27.20 10.28
C SER A 365 -11.27 -26.00 11.16
N ASP A 366 -12.16 -26.19 12.15
CA ASP A 366 -12.55 -25.11 13.06
C ASP A 366 -11.34 -24.51 13.81
N VAL A 367 -10.28 -25.30 14.00
CA VAL A 367 -8.99 -24.85 14.56
C VAL A 367 -8.34 -23.81 13.64
N LYS A 368 -8.25 -24.08 12.33
CA LYS A 368 -7.66 -23.14 11.37
C LYS A 368 -8.50 -21.89 11.18
N ARG A 369 -9.84 -22.02 11.19
CA ARG A 369 -10.74 -20.85 11.15
C ARG A 369 -10.54 -19.96 12.37
N LYS A 370 -10.36 -20.56 13.55
CA LYS A 370 -10.05 -19.82 14.78
C LYS A 370 -8.69 -19.13 14.71
N GLU A 371 -7.68 -19.79 14.16
CA GLU A 371 -6.36 -19.20 13.93
C GLU A 371 -6.41 -17.99 12.98
N LEU A 372 -7.19 -18.08 11.89
CA LEU A 372 -7.44 -16.92 11.01
C LEU A 372 -8.19 -15.79 11.73
N LEU A 373 -9.19 -16.12 12.56
CA LEU A 373 -9.87 -15.12 13.37
C LEU A 373 -8.88 -14.41 14.32
N ASP A 374 -7.99 -15.15 14.97
CA ASP A 374 -6.97 -14.60 15.85
C ASP A 374 -5.97 -13.70 15.09
N LEU A 375 -5.63 -14.05 13.83
CA LEU A 375 -4.79 -13.21 12.97
C LEU A 375 -5.48 -11.93 12.50
N LEU A 376 -6.81 -11.86 12.43
CA LEU A 376 -7.51 -10.59 12.15
C LEU A 376 -7.28 -9.59 13.29
N ARG A 377 -7.15 -10.07 14.53
CA ARG A 377 -6.91 -9.24 15.71
C ARG A 377 -5.52 -8.57 15.65
N PHE A 378 -5.41 -7.38 16.24
CA PHE A 378 -4.15 -6.68 16.48
C PHE A 378 -4.22 -5.90 17.80
N ASN A 379 -3.06 -5.60 18.42
CA ASN A 379 -2.99 -5.13 19.81
C ASN A 379 -3.80 -3.85 20.08
N GLN A 380 -3.87 -2.93 19.11
CA GLN A 380 -4.53 -1.63 19.26
C GLN A 380 -5.93 -1.57 18.64
N ILE A 381 -6.55 -2.72 18.32
CA ILE A 381 -7.81 -2.83 17.56
C ILE A 381 -8.97 -1.98 18.10
N ASP A 382 -9.06 -1.82 19.42
CA ASP A 382 -10.08 -1.03 20.11
C ASP A 382 -9.50 0.13 20.93
N ALA A 383 -8.18 0.36 20.84
CA ALA A 383 -7.44 1.27 21.72
C ALA A 383 -7.97 2.70 21.64
N ARG A 384 -8.23 3.19 20.43
CA ARG A 384 -8.77 4.53 20.22
C ARG A 384 -10.13 4.71 20.88
N GLN A 385 -11.05 3.76 20.65
CA GLN A 385 -12.40 3.79 21.22
C GLN A 385 -12.35 3.72 22.75
N MET A 386 -11.50 2.88 23.33
CA MET A 386 -11.35 2.72 24.78
C MET A 386 -10.72 3.95 25.45
N SER A 387 -9.74 4.57 24.79
CA SER A 387 -9.01 5.75 25.30
C SER A 387 -9.88 7.00 25.40
N LEU A 388 -10.86 7.15 24.50
CA LEU A 388 -11.79 8.28 24.53
C LEU A 388 -12.51 8.39 25.89
N LYS A 389 -12.70 9.62 26.37
CA LYS A 389 -13.53 9.86 27.56
C LYS A 389 -14.99 9.51 27.26
N ALA A 390 -15.73 9.07 28.28
CA ALA A 390 -17.18 8.93 28.15
C ALA A 390 -17.83 10.32 28.08
N ALA A 391 -19.00 10.40 27.44
CA ALA A 391 -19.85 11.58 27.50
C ALA A 391 -20.14 11.94 28.97
N GLN A 392 -20.05 13.22 29.32
CA GLN A 392 -20.20 13.70 30.70
C GLN A 392 -21.67 14.02 30.98
N GLY A 393 -22.23 13.46 32.05
CA GLY A 393 -23.62 13.70 32.46
C GLY A 393 -24.62 13.42 31.36
N GLU A 394 -25.42 14.42 31.01
CA GLU A 394 -26.49 14.35 30.00
C GLU A 394 -26.04 14.76 28.59
N THR A 395 -24.73 14.97 28.38
CA THR A 395 -24.21 15.37 27.07
C THR A 395 -24.43 14.30 25.99
N CYS A 396 -24.51 14.72 24.73
CA CYS A 396 -24.75 13.91 23.53
C CYS A 396 -26.15 13.27 23.41
N ARG A 397 -26.96 13.23 24.48
CA ARG A 397 -28.29 12.58 24.49
C ARG A 397 -29.28 13.17 23.50
N TRP A 398 -29.15 14.46 23.18
CA TRP A 398 -29.97 15.13 22.18
C TRP A 398 -29.92 14.45 20.80
N MET A 399 -28.79 13.80 20.47
CA MET A 399 -28.61 13.10 19.18
C MET A 399 -29.58 11.92 19.02
N LEU A 400 -29.97 11.27 20.12
CA LEU A 400 -30.98 10.20 20.10
C LEU A 400 -32.37 10.71 19.70
N GLN A 401 -32.62 12.01 19.87
CA GLN A 401 -33.87 12.66 19.49
C GLN A 401 -33.82 13.34 18.12
N ASN A 402 -32.63 13.45 17.51
CA ASN A 402 -32.43 14.10 16.22
C ASN A 402 -33.18 13.37 15.10
N ALA A 403 -33.85 14.13 14.21
CA ALA A 403 -34.65 13.58 13.13
C ALA A 403 -33.82 12.69 12.18
N LYS A 404 -32.66 13.17 11.72
CA LYS A 404 -31.80 12.41 10.79
C LYS A 404 -31.28 11.12 11.40
N TYR A 405 -30.99 11.11 12.70
CA TYR A 405 -30.58 9.89 13.40
C TYR A 405 -31.71 8.87 13.52
N LYS A 406 -32.93 9.33 13.80
CA LYS A 406 -34.13 8.47 13.83
C LYS A 406 -34.46 7.92 12.44
N ASP A 407 -34.41 8.77 11.41
CA ASP A 407 -34.66 8.38 10.03
C ASP A 407 -33.66 7.32 9.58
N TRP A 408 -32.36 7.48 9.91
CA TRP A 408 -31.32 6.50 9.61
C TRP A 408 -31.60 5.12 10.24
N LEU A 409 -32.21 5.09 11.43
CA LEU A 409 -32.57 3.85 12.11
C LEU A 409 -33.90 3.25 11.63
N ASP A 410 -34.69 3.99 10.86
CA ASP A 410 -35.99 3.54 10.35
C ASP A 410 -35.81 2.67 9.11
N HIS A 411 -36.21 1.41 9.21
CA HIS A 411 -36.16 0.46 8.10
C HIS A 411 -37.03 0.90 6.91
N GLY A 412 -38.10 1.67 7.15
CA GLY A 412 -38.95 2.21 6.09
C GLY A 412 -38.27 3.30 5.24
N GLN A 413 -37.18 3.90 5.75
CA GLN A 413 -36.46 4.98 5.08
C GLN A 413 -35.18 4.49 4.37
N LEU A 414 -34.84 3.21 4.49
CA LEU A 414 -33.56 2.66 4.04
C LEU A 414 -33.29 2.90 2.55
N GLN A 415 -34.33 2.88 1.72
CA GLN A 415 -34.26 3.17 0.28
C GLN A 415 -33.82 4.61 -0.07
N TYR A 416 -33.93 5.56 0.85
CA TYR A 416 -33.58 6.96 0.60
C TYR A 416 -32.13 7.30 0.96
N HIS A 417 -31.51 6.49 1.82
CA HIS A 417 -30.17 6.76 2.34
C HIS A 417 -29.22 5.57 2.26
N ASN A 418 -29.67 4.41 1.76
CA ASN A 418 -28.89 3.17 1.59
C ASN A 418 -28.12 2.75 2.85
N GLY A 419 -28.71 3.01 4.02
CA GLY A 419 -28.08 2.71 5.31
C GLY A 419 -26.98 3.68 5.77
N PHE A 420 -26.73 4.79 5.07
CA PHE A 420 -25.65 5.73 5.40
C PHE A 420 -26.10 6.95 6.22
N LEU A 421 -25.35 7.24 7.29
CA LEU A 421 -25.38 8.49 8.04
C LEU A 421 -23.96 9.05 8.18
N TRP A 422 -23.76 10.33 7.90
CA TRP A 422 -22.46 10.99 7.99
C TRP A 422 -22.51 12.21 8.92
N ILE A 423 -21.77 12.15 10.02
CA ILE A 423 -21.58 13.23 10.98
C ILE A 423 -20.29 14.00 10.64
N LYS A 424 -20.43 15.23 10.13
CA LYS A 424 -19.30 16.13 9.86
C LYS A 424 -19.16 17.20 10.95
N GLY A 425 -17.96 17.76 11.07
CA GLY A 425 -17.75 18.95 11.89
C GLY A 425 -16.29 19.35 12.06
N LYS A 426 -16.07 20.54 12.62
CA LYS A 426 -14.70 21.09 12.83
C LYS A 426 -13.83 20.20 13.74
N PRO A 427 -12.49 20.31 13.67
CA PRO A 427 -11.61 19.64 14.63
C PRO A 427 -11.98 19.99 16.09
N GLY A 428 -11.99 18.99 16.97
CA GLY A 428 -12.25 19.21 18.40
C GLY A 428 -13.71 19.52 18.79
N THR A 429 -14.70 19.39 17.89
CA THR A 429 -16.13 19.61 18.19
C THR A 429 -16.82 18.45 18.93
N GLY A 430 -16.10 17.38 19.26
CA GLY A 430 -16.66 16.24 20.00
C GLY A 430 -17.23 15.11 19.13
N LYS A 431 -16.94 15.06 17.83
CA LYS A 431 -17.36 13.97 16.92
C LYS A 431 -17.08 12.57 17.48
N SER A 432 -15.83 12.29 17.87
CA SER A 432 -15.45 10.98 18.41
C SER A 432 -16.15 10.64 19.72
N ILE A 433 -16.44 11.65 20.56
CA ILE A 433 -17.21 11.46 21.80
C ILE A 433 -18.67 11.13 21.47
N MET A 434 -19.26 11.83 20.50
CA MET A 434 -20.59 11.54 19.97
C MET A 434 -20.66 10.13 19.37
N MET A 435 -19.70 9.74 18.53
CA MET A 435 -19.63 8.39 17.94
C MET A 435 -19.50 7.30 19.00
N LYS A 436 -18.67 7.52 20.04
CA LYS A 436 -18.56 6.60 21.18
C LYS A 436 -19.86 6.49 21.96
N PHE A 437 -20.53 7.62 22.21
CA PHE A 437 -21.83 7.66 22.88
C PHE A 437 -22.89 6.87 22.10
N LEU A 438 -23.03 7.14 20.79
CA LEU A 438 -23.99 6.44 19.94
C LEU A 438 -23.72 4.95 19.86
N TYR A 439 -22.45 4.55 19.74
CA TYR A 439 -22.05 3.13 19.78
C TYR A 439 -22.44 2.46 21.10
N GLN A 440 -22.22 3.13 22.24
CA GLN A 440 -22.58 2.61 23.56
C GLN A 440 -24.10 2.47 23.74
N GLU A 441 -24.86 3.48 23.31
CA GLU A 441 -26.33 3.44 23.35
C GLU A 441 -26.90 2.39 22.42
N ALA A 442 -26.36 2.23 21.20
CA ALA A 442 -26.75 1.16 20.29
C ALA A 442 -26.48 -0.22 20.92
N ARG A 443 -25.29 -0.45 21.49
CA ARG A 443 -24.98 -1.72 22.18
C ARG A 443 -25.89 -2.02 23.36
N LYS A 444 -26.35 -0.99 24.07
CA LYS A 444 -27.20 -1.14 25.25
C LYS A 444 -28.66 -1.41 24.88
N ASN A 445 -29.17 -0.71 23.86
CA ASN A 445 -30.60 -0.65 23.57
C ASN A 445 -31.03 -1.50 22.37
N MET A 446 -30.14 -1.81 21.41
CA MET A 446 -30.45 -2.59 20.19
C MET A 446 -29.97 -4.04 20.35
N LYS A 447 -30.66 -4.83 21.17
CA LYS A 447 -30.23 -6.22 21.48
C LYS A 447 -30.40 -7.19 20.31
N GLU A 448 -31.29 -6.85 19.39
CA GLU A 448 -31.62 -7.57 18.16
C GLU A 448 -30.65 -7.30 17.01
N ALA A 449 -29.77 -6.28 17.15
CA ALA A 449 -28.81 -5.90 16.15
C ALA A 449 -27.37 -6.22 16.57
N VAL A 450 -26.51 -6.55 15.60
CA VAL A 450 -25.08 -6.71 15.85
C VAL A 450 -24.40 -5.36 15.66
N VAL A 451 -23.96 -4.78 16.78
CA VAL A 451 -23.30 -3.46 16.79
C VAL A 451 -21.78 -3.61 16.77
N ILE A 452 -21.13 -3.01 15.78
CA ILE A 452 -19.67 -3.05 15.57
C ILE A 452 -19.12 -1.64 15.40
N SER A 453 -17.81 -1.47 15.56
CA SER A 453 -17.18 -0.17 15.39
C SER A 453 -15.71 -0.26 15.00
N PHE A 454 -15.22 0.79 14.34
CA PHE A 454 -13.81 1.07 14.17
C PHE A 454 -13.55 2.58 14.32
N PHE A 455 -12.49 2.94 15.02
CA PHE A 455 -12.14 4.34 15.25
C PHE A 455 -10.72 4.57 14.73
N PHE A 456 -10.59 5.31 13.63
CA PHE A 456 -9.29 5.66 13.08
C PHE A 456 -8.47 6.46 14.10
N ASN A 457 -7.16 6.23 14.10
CA ASN A 457 -6.22 6.94 14.96
C ASN A 457 -4.95 7.31 14.19
N ALA A 458 -4.89 8.55 13.70
CA ALA A 458 -3.72 9.09 13.01
C ALA A 458 -2.46 9.15 13.90
N ARG A 459 -2.63 9.09 15.23
CA ARG A 459 -1.53 9.04 16.23
C ARG A 459 -1.08 7.62 16.56
N GLY A 460 -1.79 6.62 16.05
CA GLY A 460 -1.53 5.21 16.27
C GLY A 460 -0.57 4.59 15.26
N ASP A 461 -0.45 3.27 15.34
CA ASP A 461 0.37 2.49 14.40
C ASP A 461 -0.30 2.35 13.01
N ALA A 462 0.40 1.77 12.03
CA ALA A 462 -0.02 1.64 10.63
C ALA A 462 -1.43 1.05 10.45
N LEU A 463 -1.82 0.07 11.26
CA LEU A 463 -3.15 -0.55 11.19
C LEU A 463 -4.26 0.38 11.71
N GLU A 464 -3.99 1.21 12.72
CA GLU A 464 -5.02 2.10 13.28
C GLU A 464 -5.42 3.25 12.36
N LYS A 465 -4.60 3.54 11.34
CA LYS A 465 -4.80 4.62 10.35
C LYS A 465 -5.02 4.11 8.92
N SER A 466 -5.35 2.83 8.75
CA SER A 466 -5.56 2.21 7.42
C SER A 466 -6.87 1.45 7.32
N THR A 467 -7.40 1.35 6.10
CA THR A 467 -8.59 0.53 5.79
C THR A 467 -8.35 -0.96 6.06
N VAL A 468 -7.09 -1.42 6.02
CA VAL A 468 -6.70 -2.78 6.41
C VAL A 468 -7.07 -3.06 7.87
N GLY A 469 -6.71 -2.14 8.79
CA GLY A 469 -7.08 -2.27 10.19
C GLY A 469 -8.59 -2.18 10.39
N LEU A 470 -9.29 -1.33 9.61
CA LEU A 470 -10.75 -1.26 9.61
C LEU A 470 -11.38 -2.60 9.24
N TYR A 471 -11.06 -3.18 8.07
CA TYR A 471 -11.69 -4.43 7.64
C TYR A 471 -11.34 -5.59 8.57
N ARG A 472 -10.09 -5.67 9.04
CA ARG A 472 -9.67 -6.64 10.06
C ARG A 472 -10.52 -6.55 11.32
N SER A 473 -10.72 -5.33 11.82
CA SER A 473 -11.52 -5.09 13.02
C SER A 473 -12.99 -5.44 12.81
N LEU A 474 -13.60 -4.98 11.72
CA LEU A 474 -15.01 -5.25 11.44
C LEU A 474 -15.27 -6.74 11.21
N LEU A 475 -14.40 -7.44 10.47
CA LEU A 475 -14.48 -8.89 10.28
C LEU A 475 -14.30 -9.64 11.59
N HIS A 476 -13.26 -9.32 12.37
CA HIS A 476 -13.04 -9.93 13.67
C HIS A 476 -14.29 -9.78 14.57
N HIS A 477 -14.85 -8.57 14.63
CA HIS A 477 -16.06 -8.31 15.41
C HIS A 477 -17.30 -9.07 14.92
N LEU A 478 -17.52 -9.15 13.61
CA LEU A 478 -18.67 -9.85 13.03
C LEU A 478 -18.55 -11.36 13.23
N LEU A 479 -17.41 -11.94 12.86
CA LEU A 479 -17.16 -13.37 12.94
C LEU A 479 -17.13 -13.89 14.39
N TYR A 480 -16.57 -13.09 15.31
CA TYR A 480 -16.58 -13.43 16.74
C TYR A 480 -18.00 -13.42 17.34
N LYS A 481 -18.83 -12.45 16.95
CA LYS A 481 -20.21 -12.33 17.46
C LYS A 481 -21.20 -13.27 16.78
N ILE A 482 -20.90 -13.68 15.55
CA ILE A 482 -21.77 -14.47 14.69
C ILE A 482 -20.96 -15.68 14.16
N PRO A 483 -20.73 -16.71 14.99
CA PRO A 483 -19.81 -17.80 14.66
C PRO A 483 -20.20 -18.63 13.43
N ASP A 484 -21.47 -18.64 13.04
CA ASP A 484 -21.93 -19.31 11.81
C ASP A 484 -21.46 -18.61 10.52
N LEU A 485 -20.89 -17.40 10.62
CA LEU A 485 -20.20 -16.74 9.52
C LEU A 485 -18.72 -17.13 9.41
N MET A 486 -18.15 -17.86 10.36
CA MET A 486 -16.75 -18.34 10.32
C MET A 486 -16.38 -19.10 9.04
N PRO A 487 -17.27 -19.88 8.39
CA PRO A 487 -16.98 -20.50 7.09
C PRO A 487 -16.69 -19.51 5.97
N CYS A 488 -16.95 -18.21 6.12
CA CYS A 488 -16.49 -17.20 5.14
C CYS A 488 -14.95 -17.12 5.10
N LEU A 489 -14.25 -17.50 6.17
CA LEU A 489 -12.79 -17.59 6.21
C LEU A 489 -12.24 -18.73 5.36
N ASP A 490 -13.08 -19.67 4.91
CA ASP A 490 -12.66 -20.72 3.98
C ASP A 490 -12.20 -20.15 2.64
N TYR A 491 -12.58 -18.90 2.31
CA TYR A 491 -12.03 -18.14 1.19
C TYR A 491 -10.50 -18.02 1.24
N CYS A 492 -9.88 -18.07 2.42
CA CYS A 492 -8.43 -18.10 2.55
C CYS A 492 -7.84 -19.45 2.10
N GLY A 493 -8.55 -20.56 2.28
CA GLY A 493 -8.00 -21.91 2.11
C GLY A 493 -6.83 -22.20 3.05
N THR A 494 -6.32 -23.43 3.02
CA THR A 494 -5.21 -23.86 3.90
C THR A 494 -3.87 -23.24 3.51
N HIS A 495 -3.67 -22.97 2.21
CA HIS A 495 -2.39 -22.48 1.67
C HIS A 495 -2.14 -20.99 1.94
N ARG A 496 -3.17 -20.16 2.13
CA ARG A 496 -2.98 -18.73 2.40
C ARG A 496 -2.80 -18.42 3.88
N LEU A 497 -3.09 -19.36 4.79
CA LEU A 497 -2.87 -19.19 6.23
C LEU A 497 -1.40 -18.86 6.55
N SER A 498 -0.46 -19.63 5.97
CA SER A 498 0.98 -19.38 6.17
C SER A 498 1.44 -18.07 5.53
N ALA A 499 0.85 -17.68 4.39
CA ALA A 499 1.13 -16.39 3.78
C ALA A 499 0.66 -15.24 4.68
N ILE A 500 -0.56 -15.31 5.24
CA ILE A 500 -1.09 -14.30 6.17
C ILE A 500 -0.22 -14.19 7.43
N GLN A 501 0.30 -15.31 7.94
CA GLN A 501 1.21 -15.33 9.10
C GLN A 501 2.53 -14.61 8.81
N ASN A 502 3.07 -14.75 7.59
CA ASN A 502 4.38 -14.20 7.23
C ASN A 502 4.30 -12.76 6.71
N THR A 503 3.28 -12.42 5.92
CA THR A 503 3.19 -11.13 5.19
C THR A 503 2.01 -10.27 5.62
N GLY A 504 1.14 -10.75 6.51
CA GLY A 504 -0.07 -10.05 6.93
C GLY A 504 -1.24 -10.20 5.96
N TRP A 505 -2.35 -9.52 6.26
CA TRP A 505 -3.59 -9.56 5.48
C TRP A 505 -3.53 -8.63 4.25
N GLU A 506 -3.93 -9.16 3.09
CA GLU A 506 -4.15 -8.34 1.89
C GLU A 506 -5.51 -7.62 1.96
N PRO A 507 -5.62 -6.34 1.57
CA PRO A 507 -6.87 -5.59 1.71
C PRO A 507 -7.99 -6.03 0.77
N GLU A 508 -7.70 -6.46 -0.46
CA GLU A 508 -8.71 -7.00 -1.38
C GLU A 508 -9.29 -8.29 -0.82
N MET A 509 -8.47 -9.16 -0.24
CA MET A 509 -8.93 -10.37 0.46
C MET A 509 -9.87 -10.01 1.62
N LEU A 510 -9.52 -9.02 2.43
CA LEU A 510 -10.37 -8.56 3.53
C LEU A 510 -11.70 -7.99 3.01
N LYS A 511 -11.71 -7.25 1.91
CA LYS A 511 -12.93 -6.75 1.26
C LYS A 511 -13.82 -7.89 0.75
N GLU A 512 -13.25 -8.87 0.06
CA GLU A 512 -14.00 -10.03 -0.45
C GLU A 512 -14.63 -10.83 0.70
N ILE A 513 -13.85 -11.12 1.75
CA ILE A 513 -14.39 -11.78 2.95
C ILE A 513 -15.48 -10.93 3.59
N PHE A 514 -15.31 -9.61 3.66
CA PHE A 514 -16.32 -8.71 4.21
C PHE A 514 -17.60 -8.71 3.38
N GLY A 515 -17.49 -8.70 2.05
CA GLY A 515 -18.63 -8.83 1.13
C GLY A 515 -19.37 -10.15 1.34
N LEU A 516 -18.64 -11.28 1.41
CA LEU A 516 -19.21 -12.60 1.70
C LEU A 516 -19.92 -12.65 3.06
N VAL A 517 -19.32 -12.05 4.10
CA VAL A 517 -19.91 -11.96 5.44
C VAL A 517 -21.20 -11.16 5.39
N VAL A 518 -21.21 -10.01 4.70
CA VAL A 518 -22.40 -9.15 4.57
C VAL A 518 -23.53 -9.87 3.80
N ASP A 519 -23.21 -10.57 2.72
CA ASP A 519 -24.18 -11.35 1.93
C ASP A 519 -24.81 -12.49 2.76
N ARG A 520 -24.04 -13.08 3.68
CA ARG A 520 -24.51 -14.16 4.57
C ARG A 520 -25.19 -13.65 5.86
N LEU A 521 -25.32 -12.34 6.07
CA LEU A 521 -26.07 -11.80 7.21
C LEU A 521 -27.56 -12.13 7.15
N GLN A 522 -28.12 -12.40 5.96
CA GLN A 522 -29.54 -12.70 5.76
C GLN A 522 -30.43 -11.65 6.43
N ASN A 523 -31.33 -12.01 7.35
CA ASN A 523 -32.25 -11.06 8.00
C ASN A 523 -31.66 -10.38 9.25
N ARG A 524 -30.34 -10.52 9.51
CA ARG A 524 -29.69 -9.93 10.69
C ARG A 524 -29.41 -8.45 10.44
N ARG A 525 -29.78 -7.61 11.41
CA ARG A 525 -29.46 -6.18 11.41
C ARG A 525 -28.05 -5.95 11.94
N VAL A 526 -27.25 -5.18 11.22
CA VAL A 526 -25.90 -4.80 11.64
C VAL A 526 -25.81 -3.27 11.67
N VAL A 527 -25.29 -2.74 12.77
CA VAL A 527 -25.06 -1.30 12.95
C VAL A 527 -23.57 -1.06 13.16
N CYS A 528 -22.95 -0.33 12.24
CA CYS A 528 -21.52 -0.10 12.18
C CYS A 528 -21.21 1.39 12.42
N PHE A 529 -20.29 1.67 13.34
CA PHE A 529 -19.80 3.02 13.60
C PHE A 529 -18.34 3.15 13.18
N VAL A 530 -18.05 4.04 12.23
CA VAL A 530 -16.70 4.29 11.74
C VAL A 530 -16.34 5.76 11.98
N ASP A 531 -15.46 6.01 12.94
CA ASP A 531 -15.08 7.36 13.38
C ASP A 531 -13.77 7.84 12.74
N ALA A 532 -13.71 9.15 12.45
CA ALA A 532 -12.52 9.88 12.02
C ALA A 532 -11.95 9.44 10.66
N LEU A 533 -12.80 9.35 9.62
CA LEU A 533 -12.36 9.00 8.27
C LEU A 533 -11.23 9.89 7.73
N ASP A 534 -11.17 11.16 8.15
CA ASP A 534 -10.10 12.10 7.77
C ASP A 534 -8.72 11.75 8.35
N GLU A 535 -8.64 10.78 9.26
CA GLU A 535 -7.40 10.24 9.83
C GLU A 535 -6.82 9.05 9.02
N CYS A 536 -7.40 8.73 7.85
CA CYS A 536 -6.97 7.69 6.91
C CYS A 536 -6.62 8.31 5.54
N PRO A 537 -5.68 7.75 4.75
CA PRO A 537 -5.36 8.27 3.41
C PRO A 537 -6.60 8.43 2.53
N GLU A 538 -6.71 9.56 1.85
CA GLU A 538 -7.93 9.95 1.13
C GLU A 538 -8.34 8.93 0.05
N ASP A 539 -7.37 8.43 -0.73
CA ASP A 539 -7.64 7.44 -1.79
C ASP A 539 -8.21 6.14 -1.20
N ASP A 540 -7.66 5.67 -0.08
CA ASP A 540 -8.14 4.47 0.61
C ASP A 540 -9.56 4.67 1.15
N VAL A 541 -9.88 5.86 1.67
CA VAL A 541 -11.23 6.18 2.17
C VAL A 541 -12.23 6.23 1.01
N ARG A 542 -11.88 6.84 -0.13
CA ARG A 542 -12.76 6.90 -1.31
C ARG A 542 -13.09 5.51 -1.83
N ASP A 543 -12.08 4.66 -1.92
CA ASP A 543 -12.21 3.26 -2.31
C ASP A 543 -13.07 2.45 -1.30
N MET A 544 -12.86 2.65 0.00
CA MET A 544 -13.71 2.06 1.05
C MET A 544 -15.17 2.54 0.94
N ILE A 545 -15.41 3.83 0.75
CA ILE A 545 -16.77 4.39 0.62
C ILE A 545 -17.46 3.82 -0.63
N SER A 546 -16.78 3.72 -1.77
CA SER A 546 -17.34 3.10 -2.98
C SER A 546 -17.78 1.66 -2.72
N PHE A 547 -16.93 0.87 -2.06
CA PHE A 547 -17.27 -0.50 -1.70
C PHE A 547 -18.46 -0.57 -0.73
N PHE A 548 -18.52 0.30 0.27
CA PHE A 548 -19.66 0.36 1.18
C PHE A 548 -20.95 0.75 0.45
N GLU A 549 -20.91 1.73 -0.46
CA GLU A 549 -22.05 2.11 -1.29
C GLU A 549 -22.54 0.93 -2.14
N GLU A 550 -21.62 0.15 -2.72
CA GLU A 550 -21.94 -1.08 -3.44
C GLU A 550 -22.63 -2.11 -2.54
N LEU A 551 -22.18 -2.29 -1.30
CA LEU A 551 -22.83 -3.17 -0.33
C LEU A 551 -24.24 -2.68 0.04
N GLY A 552 -24.39 -1.37 0.29
CA GLY A 552 -25.68 -0.77 0.66
C GLY A 552 -26.70 -0.75 -0.47
N ALA A 553 -26.25 -0.80 -1.73
CA ALA A 553 -27.11 -0.85 -2.92
C ALA A 553 -27.57 -2.27 -3.30
N ARG A 554 -27.03 -3.33 -2.67
CA ARG A 554 -27.47 -4.71 -2.93
C ARG A 554 -28.91 -4.88 -2.48
N GLU A 555 -29.73 -5.57 -3.27
CA GLU A 555 -31.05 -6.06 -2.87
C GLU A 555 -30.91 -7.22 -1.87
N SER A 556 -30.30 -6.97 -0.71
CA SER A 556 -30.15 -7.92 0.37
C SER A 556 -31.29 -7.80 1.37
N SER A 557 -31.74 -8.91 1.95
CA SER A 557 -32.70 -8.90 3.07
C SER A 557 -32.09 -8.42 4.39
N CYS A 558 -30.81 -8.03 4.39
CA CYS A 558 -30.08 -7.53 5.56
C CYS A 558 -30.19 -6.00 5.68
N SER A 559 -30.30 -5.51 6.91
CA SER A 559 -30.22 -4.07 7.21
C SER A 559 -28.82 -3.77 7.72
N PHE A 560 -27.92 -3.38 6.80
CA PHE A 560 -26.57 -2.90 7.11
C PHE A 560 -26.58 -1.37 7.21
N LEU A 561 -26.44 -0.86 8.43
CA LEU A 561 -26.46 0.57 8.73
C LEU A 561 -25.07 1.03 9.13
N VAL A 562 -24.55 2.08 8.48
CA VAL A 562 -23.22 2.62 8.76
C VAL A 562 -23.29 4.10 9.08
N CYS A 563 -22.71 4.47 10.23
CA CYS A 563 -22.53 5.85 10.64
C CYS A 563 -21.04 6.21 10.51
N PHE A 564 -20.74 7.20 9.68
CA PHE A 564 -19.40 7.76 9.49
C PHE A 564 -19.23 9.07 10.25
N SER A 565 -18.00 9.36 10.68
CA SER A 565 -17.62 10.70 11.15
C SER A 565 -16.37 11.20 10.44
N SER A 566 -16.33 12.51 10.15
CA SER A 566 -15.13 13.14 9.59
C SER A 566 -15.08 14.66 9.82
N ARG A 567 -13.92 15.27 9.56
CA ARG A 567 -13.80 16.71 9.28
C ARG A 567 -14.47 17.08 7.95
N HIS A 568 -14.56 18.39 7.67
CA HIS A 568 -15.04 18.92 6.39
C HIS A 568 -14.06 18.66 5.23
N TYR A 569 -12.77 18.59 5.55
CA TYR A 569 -11.69 18.32 4.61
C TYR A 569 -10.97 17.02 5.02
N PRO A 570 -10.67 16.10 4.09
CA PRO A 570 -10.98 16.18 2.65
C PRO A 570 -12.49 16.07 2.37
N GLU A 571 -12.95 16.74 1.31
CA GLU A 571 -14.35 16.66 0.90
C GLU A 571 -14.58 15.37 0.11
N ILE A 572 -15.27 14.42 0.75
CA ILE A 572 -15.65 13.15 0.14
C ILE A 572 -17.14 13.23 -0.22
N THR A 573 -17.41 12.99 -1.50
CA THR A 573 -18.76 12.94 -2.07
C THR A 573 -19.34 11.54 -1.89
N ILE A 574 -20.57 11.46 -1.39
CA ILE A 574 -21.38 10.23 -1.39
C ILE A 574 -22.57 10.40 -2.32
N LYS A 575 -22.96 9.32 -2.99
CA LYS A 575 -24.12 9.27 -3.89
C LYS A 575 -25.43 9.33 -3.11
N THR A 576 -25.49 8.64 -1.97
CA THR A 576 -26.70 8.48 -1.16
C THR A 576 -26.34 8.41 0.33
N GLY A 577 -27.02 9.19 1.18
CA GLY A 577 -26.83 9.14 2.63
C GLY A 577 -27.33 10.40 3.34
N LEU A 578 -27.65 10.26 4.63
CA LEU A 578 -28.02 11.40 5.48
C LEU A 578 -26.76 12.10 5.97
N GLN A 579 -26.73 13.43 5.96
CA GLN A 579 -25.59 14.21 6.45
C GLN A 579 -26.00 15.17 7.57
N LEU A 580 -25.24 15.18 8.66
CA LEU A 580 -25.40 16.07 9.80
C LEU A 580 -24.09 16.82 10.06
N VAL A 581 -24.17 18.12 10.38
CA VAL A 581 -22.99 18.95 10.68
C VAL A 581 -23.11 19.45 12.12
N LEU A 582 -22.30 18.93 13.04
CA LEU A 582 -22.49 19.12 14.48
C LEU A 582 -22.55 20.59 14.89
N GLU A 583 -21.62 21.43 14.45
CA GLU A 583 -21.59 22.84 14.84
C GLU A 583 -22.72 23.70 14.25
N LYS A 584 -23.57 23.13 13.38
CA LYS A 584 -24.78 23.78 12.87
C LYS A 584 -26.03 23.38 13.65
N GLU A 585 -25.95 22.36 14.51
CA GLU A 585 -27.08 21.89 15.32
C GLU A 585 -27.17 22.73 16.59
N GLN A 586 -28.33 23.36 16.85
CA GLN A 586 -28.53 24.19 18.04
C GLN A 586 -28.29 23.42 19.34
N ASN A 587 -28.73 22.16 19.37
CA ASN A 587 -28.57 21.28 20.54
C ASN A 587 -27.11 20.94 20.85
N HIS A 588 -26.18 21.06 19.88
CA HIS A 588 -24.74 20.94 20.14
C HIS A 588 -24.22 22.10 21.01
N GLY A 589 -24.77 23.30 20.81
CA GLY A 589 -24.49 24.48 21.64
C GLY A 589 -24.95 24.30 23.08
N ASP A 590 -26.12 23.68 23.28
CA ASP A 590 -26.64 23.39 24.62
C ASP A 590 -25.80 22.30 25.32
N ASP A 591 -25.26 21.34 24.57
CA ASP A 591 -24.34 20.32 25.06
C ASP A 591 -23.04 20.91 25.63
N LEU A 592 -22.49 21.94 24.97
CA LEU A 592 -21.33 22.69 25.47
C LEU A 592 -21.64 23.40 26.79
N ARG A 593 -22.82 24.01 26.91
CA ARG A 593 -23.26 24.67 28.15
C ARG A 593 -23.39 23.67 29.30
N LEU A 594 -24.07 22.54 29.07
CA LEU A 594 -24.21 21.46 30.04
C LEU A 594 -22.83 20.96 30.53
N TYR A 595 -21.86 20.83 29.62
CA TYR A 595 -20.51 20.44 29.98
C TYR A 595 -19.85 21.48 30.90
N ILE A 596 -19.88 22.77 30.53
CA ILE A 596 -19.32 23.85 31.35
C ILE A 596 -19.95 23.86 32.73
N ASP A 597 -21.29 23.80 32.82
CA ASP A 597 -22.03 23.81 34.07
C ASP A 597 -21.64 22.64 34.99
N SER A 598 -21.33 21.48 34.40
CA SER A 598 -20.94 20.30 35.17
C SER A 598 -19.47 20.30 35.62
N GLN A 599 -18.56 20.92 34.85
CA GLN A 599 -17.12 20.81 35.06
C GLN A 599 -16.48 22.05 35.71
N LEU A 600 -17.07 23.22 35.52
CA LEU A 600 -16.56 24.47 36.09
C LEU A 600 -16.98 24.57 37.56
N LYS A 601 -16.02 24.44 38.47
CA LYS A 601 -16.25 24.38 39.92
C LYS A 601 -16.17 25.79 40.52
N ILE A 602 -17.14 26.64 40.20
CA ILE A 602 -17.25 27.98 40.78
C ILE A 602 -18.61 28.15 41.47
N GLU A 603 -18.66 29.01 42.49
CA GLU A 603 -19.90 29.33 43.19
C GLU A 603 -20.91 29.99 42.24
N ASN A 604 -22.19 29.59 42.35
CA ASN A 604 -23.28 30.17 41.56
C ASN A 604 -23.51 31.63 41.97
N THR A 605 -22.90 32.54 41.21
CA THR A 605 -22.95 33.99 41.36
C THR A 605 -23.20 34.63 39.99
N PRO A 606 -23.69 35.88 39.90
CA PRO A 606 -23.84 36.56 38.60
C PRO A 606 -22.52 36.65 37.82
N GLN A 607 -21.38 36.72 38.53
CA GLN A 607 -20.06 36.71 37.91
C GLN A 607 -19.71 35.34 37.28
N ALA A 608 -20.26 34.25 37.81
CA ALA A 608 -20.10 32.91 37.23
C ALA A 608 -20.81 32.81 35.87
N ASP A 609 -21.99 33.41 35.73
CA ASP A 609 -22.73 33.42 34.46
C ASP A 609 -22.00 34.21 33.38
N ASP A 610 -21.40 35.36 33.73
CA ASP A 610 -20.52 36.12 32.84
C ASP A 610 -19.33 35.28 32.35
N ILE A 611 -18.68 34.54 33.27
CA ILE A 611 -17.54 33.67 32.95
C ILE A 611 -17.98 32.55 32.01
N LYS A 612 -19.12 31.89 32.28
CA LYS A 612 -19.66 30.83 31.43
C LYS A 612 -20.00 31.35 30.03
N ALA A 613 -20.61 32.53 29.93
CA ALA A 613 -20.92 33.17 28.66
C ALA A 613 -19.65 33.51 27.85
N GLU A 614 -18.60 33.98 28.52
CA GLU A 614 -17.33 34.31 27.88
C GLU A 614 -16.57 33.06 27.43
N ILE A 615 -16.57 31.98 28.23
CA ILE A 615 -16.04 30.65 27.82
C ILE A 615 -16.76 30.17 26.56
N MET A 616 -18.10 30.22 26.54
CA MET A 616 -18.91 29.84 25.38
C MET A 616 -18.51 30.65 24.15
N ARG A 617 -18.40 31.98 24.28
CA ARG A 617 -18.02 32.89 23.20
C ARG A 617 -16.62 32.60 22.66
N LYS A 618 -15.61 32.48 23.53
CA LYS A 618 -14.22 32.23 23.12
C LYS A 618 -14.04 30.85 22.49
N SER A 619 -14.74 29.83 23.00
CA SER A 619 -14.62 28.45 22.48
C SER A 619 -14.98 28.29 21.01
N SER A 620 -15.83 29.19 20.46
CA SER A 620 -16.31 29.12 19.08
C SER A 620 -16.87 27.74 18.67
N GLY A 621 -17.48 27.03 19.63
CA GLY A 621 -18.05 25.69 19.43
C GLY A 621 -17.06 24.52 19.48
N ILE A 622 -15.81 24.75 19.91
CA ILE A 622 -14.77 23.72 19.99
C ILE A 622 -14.70 23.15 21.42
N PHE A 623 -15.21 21.93 21.61
CA PHE A 623 -15.18 21.20 22.89
C PHE A 623 -13.76 21.04 23.45
N LEU A 624 -12.76 20.78 22.60
CA LEU A 624 -11.38 20.63 23.04
C LEU A 624 -10.84 21.88 23.73
N TRP A 625 -11.20 23.07 23.24
CA TRP A 625 -10.80 24.34 23.87
C TRP A 625 -11.37 24.42 25.29
N ILE A 626 -12.65 24.11 25.47
CA ILE A 626 -13.32 24.12 26.78
C ILE A 626 -12.68 23.08 27.72
N ALA A 627 -12.42 21.88 27.21
CA ALA A 627 -11.82 20.79 27.98
C ALA A 627 -10.38 21.10 28.46
N LEU A 628 -9.66 22.00 27.78
CA LEU A 628 -8.36 22.50 28.19
C LEU A 628 -8.45 23.69 29.16
N VAL A 629 -9.37 24.62 28.88
CA VAL A 629 -9.49 25.89 29.64
C VAL A 629 -10.18 25.69 30.98
N VAL A 630 -11.24 24.88 31.09
CA VAL A 630 -11.97 24.69 32.34
C VAL A 630 -11.08 24.17 33.47
N PRO A 631 -10.21 23.15 33.28
CA PRO A 631 -9.25 22.74 34.30
C PRO A 631 -8.28 23.84 34.72
N MET A 632 -7.84 24.70 33.79
CA MET A 632 -6.96 25.84 34.13
C MET A 632 -7.68 26.85 35.03
N LEU A 633 -8.95 27.14 34.71
CA LEU A 633 -9.78 28.03 35.50
C LEU A 633 -10.08 27.45 36.88
N ASN A 634 -10.40 26.15 36.96
CA ASN A 634 -10.58 25.46 38.25
C ASN A 634 -9.30 25.56 39.11
N LYS A 635 -8.11 25.36 38.53
CA LYS A 635 -6.83 25.49 39.26
C LYS A 635 -6.59 26.91 39.79
N GLU A 636 -6.99 27.95 39.05
CA GLU A 636 -6.91 29.33 39.55
C GLU A 636 -7.99 29.63 40.61
N HIS A 637 -9.16 29.03 40.51
CA HIS A 637 -10.21 29.14 41.50
C HIS A 637 -9.81 28.47 42.83
N ASP A 638 -9.22 27.26 42.77
CA ASP A 638 -8.71 26.51 43.93
C ASP A 638 -7.63 27.29 44.72
N ARG A 639 -6.98 28.27 44.07
CA ARG A 639 -6.02 29.19 44.70
C ARG A 639 -6.69 30.37 45.43
N GLY A 640 -8.02 30.41 45.49
CA GLY A 640 -8.81 31.43 46.19
C GLY A 640 -8.82 32.82 45.52
N ARG A 641 -8.43 32.92 44.24
CA ARG A 641 -8.25 34.20 43.53
C ARG A 641 -9.35 34.49 42.52
N THR A 642 -10.59 34.72 42.97
CA THR A 642 -11.78 34.92 42.11
C THR A 642 -11.66 36.09 41.12
N LYS A 643 -10.98 37.19 41.49
CA LYS A 643 -10.70 38.30 40.55
C LYS A 643 -9.62 37.94 39.52
N ALA A 644 -8.67 37.07 39.87
CA ALA A 644 -7.64 36.60 38.95
C ALA A 644 -8.22 35.60 37.92
N LEU A 645 -9.32 34.92 38.25
CA LEU A 645 -10.01 33.99 37.35
C LEU A 645 -10.50 34.69 36.07
N LYS A 646 -11.22 35.82 36.20
CA LYS A 646 -11.73 36.59 35.05
C LYS A 646 -10.58 37.15 34.21
N ARG A 647 -9.57 37.74 34.87
CA ARG A 647 -8.34 38.20 34.20
C ARG A 647 -7.64 37.06 33.44
N ARG A 648 -7.56 35.87 34.05
CA ARG A 648 -6.94 34.70 33.40
C ARG A 648 -7.75 34.29 32.18
N LEU A 649 -9.08 34.25 32.27
CA LEU A 649 -9.93 33.99 31.12
C LEU A 649 -9.72 35.03 30.01
N ASP A 650 -9.56 36.31 30.36
CA ASP A 650 -9.29 37.39 29.40
C ASP A 650 -7.96 37.18 28.66
N GLU A 651 -6.90 36.76 29.37
CA GLU A 651 -5.57 36.44 28.84
C GLU A 651 -5.54 35.19 27.94
N ILE A 652 -6.44 34.22 28.17
CA ILE A 652 -6.50 33.00 27.36
C ILE A 652 -6.99 33.32 25.93
N PRO A 653 -6.27 32.90 24.88
CA PRO A 653 -6.67 33.17 23.50
C PRO A 653 -7.90 32.34 23.08
N ALA A 654 -8.70 32.90 22.16
CA ALA A 654 -9.89 32.23 21.64
C ALA A 654 -9.57 31.13 20.61
N GLY A 655 -8.46 31.25 19.89
CA GLY A 655 -8.03 30.25 18.92
C GLY A 655 -7.30 29.07 19.58
N LEU A 656 -7.51 27.87 19.04
CA LEU A 656 -6.95 26.64 19.59
C LEU A 656 -5.42 26.58 19.41
N HIS A 657 -4.90 27.11 18.30
CA HIS A 657 -3.45 27.16 18.01
C HIS A 657 -2.71 28.08 18.97
N GLU A 658 -3.25 29.28 19.19
CA GLU A 658 -2.72 30.22 20.16
C GLU A 658 -2.83 29.65 21.58
N LEU A 659 -3.88 28.88 21.89
CA LEU A 659 -4.01 28.19 23.17
C LEU A 659 -2.92 27.13 23.36
N PHE A 660 -2.57 26.36 22.32
CA PHE A 660 -1.45 25.41 22.41
C PHE A 660 -0.12 26.13 22.64
N VAL A 661 0.13 27.26 21.96
CA VAL A 661 1.31 28.09 22.21
C VAL A 661 1.32 28.59 23.66
N ASP A 662 0.20 29.13 24.17
CA ASP A 662 0.08 29.57 25.57
C ASP A 662 0.39 28.42 26.53
N ILE A 663 -0.17 27.22 26.31
CA ILE A 663 0.09 26.03 27.13
C ILE A 663 1.57 25.66 27.15
N LEU A 664 2.19 25.58 25.98
CA LEU A 664 3.57 25.12 25.82
C LEU A 664 4.60 26.13 26.33
N THR A 665 4.28 27.42 26.28
CA THR A 665 5.19 28.51 26.67
C THR A 665 4.89 29.12 28.06
N ARG A 666 3.83 28.66 28.73
CA ARG A 666 3.36 29.23 30.02
C ARG A 666 4.41 29.23 31.13
N ASP A 667 5.17 28.15 31.25
CA ASP A 667 6.26 27.98 32.20
C ASP A 667 7.54 27.59 31.44
N CYS A 668 8.66 28.20 31.83
CA CYS A 668 9.98 27.95 31.22
C CYS A 668 10.76 26.85 31.96
N ASN A 669 10.09 26.08 32.83
CA ASN A 669 10.70 24.95 33.52
C ASN A 669 10.73 23.74 32.58
N ASN A 670 11.85 23.00 32.57
CA ASN A 670 12.02 21.74 31.83
C ASN A 670 11.63 21.83 30.33
N VAL A 671 11.89 22.97 29.68
CA VAL A 671 11.54 23.20 28.26
C VAL A 671 12.21 22.17 27.36
N ASP A 672 13.48 21.86 27.61
CA ASP A 672 14.21 20.88 26.81
C ASP A 672 13.59 19.48 26.93
N GLU A 673 13.14 19.10 28.13
CA GLU A 673 12.48 17.82 28.41
C GLU A 673 11.12 17.72 27.71
N MET A 674 10.32 18.78 27.78
CA MET A 674 9.07 18.91 27.03
C MET A 674 9.31 18.78 25.53
N VAL A 675 10.31 19.48 24.98
CA VAL A 675 10.66 19.44 23.57
C VAL A 675 11.07 18.01 23.16
N LEU A 676 11.92 17.34 23.95
CA LEU A 676 12.32 15.97 23.66
C LEU A 676 11.11 15.01 23.71
N CYS A 677 10.20 15.19 24.66
CA CYS A 677 8.95 14.42 24.74
C CYS A 677 8.10 14.60 23.48
N ILE A 678 7.91 15.84 23.03
CA ILE A 678 7.20 16.15 21.78
C ILE A 678 7.90 15.50 20.57
N GLN A 679 9.23 15.55 20.49
CA GLN A 679 10.01 14.94 19.42
C GLN A 679 9.81 13.42 19.37
N PHE A 680 9.85 12.73 20.51
CA PHE A 680 9.58 11.29 20.58
C PHE A 680 8.15 10.95 20.15
N ILE A 681 7.14 11.72 20.58
CA ILE A 681 5.75 11.44 20.19
C ILE A 681 5.52 11.68 18.68
N LEU A 682 6.23 12.65 18.08
CA LEU A 682 6.05 13.01 16.66
C LEU A 682 6.84 12.12 15.69
N PHE A 683 8.12 11.88 15.99
CA PHE A 683 9.10 11.38 15.02
C PHE A 683 9.64 9.99 15.37
N ALA A 684 9.17 9.38 16.46
CA ALA A 684 9.49 7.99 16.69
C ALA A 684 8.94 7.08 15.58
N LYS A 685 9.71 6.05 15.21
CA LYS A 685 9.33 5.03 14.22
C LYS A 685 7.95 4.40 14.49
N ARG A 686 7.65 4.16 15.77
CA ARG A 686 6.35 3.70 16.29
C ARG A 686 6.03 4.44 17.59
N PRO A 687 4.76 4.51 18.03
CA PRO A 687 4.43 5.02 19.37
C PRO A 687 5.17 4.24 20.47
N LEU A 688 5.71 4.97 21.45
CA LEU A 688 6.43 4.39 22.59
C LEU A 688 5.45 4.02 23.71
N SER A 689 5.75 2.98 24.46
CA SER A 689 5.11 2.71 25.75
C SER A 689 5.47 3.78 26.79
N PRO A 690 4.67 3.96 27.86
CA PRO A 690 4.99 4.91 28.92
C PRO A 690 6.37 4.70 29.55
N LYS A 691 6.77 3.44 29.72
CA LYS A 691 8.08 3.07 30.28
C LYS A 691 9.22 3.38 29.30
N GLU A 692 9.03 3.04 28.03
CA GLU A 692 9.98 3.38 26.96
C GLU A 692 10.24 4.89 26.89
N LEU A 693 9.16 5.69 26.90
CA LEU A 693 9.28 7.14 26.82
C LEU A 693 9.94 7.74 28.07
N GLN A 694 9.60 7.25 29.27
CA GLN A 694 10.24 7.73 30.50
C GLN A 694 11.75 7.49 30.47
N VAL A 695 12.17 6.26 30.15
CA VAL A 695 13.61 5.94 30.05
C VAL A 695 14.27 6.80 28.98
N ALA A 696 13.67 6.92 27.79
CA ALA A 696 14.23 7.72 26.71
C ALA A 696 14.41 9.20 27.09
N LEU A 697 13.49 9.77 27.88
CA LEU A 697 13.61 11.13 28.37
C LEU A 697 14.72 11.26 29.41
N LEU A 698 14.77 10.37 30.41
CA LEU A 698 15.83 10.39 31.42
C LEU A 698 17.23 10.24 30.78
N THR A 699 17.38 9.33 29.82
CA THR A 699 18.63 9.13 29.04
C THR A 699 19.00 10.34 28.19
N GLY A 700 18.02 11.11 27.71
CA GLY A 700 18.27 12.31 26.91
C GLY A 700 18.87 13.47 27.70
N PHE A 701 18.74 13.48 29.04
CA PHE A 701 19.20 14.57 29.90
C PHE A 701 20.30 14.18 30.88
N ASP A 702 20.45 12.89 31.22
CA ASP A 702 21.48 12.41 32.12
C ASP A 702 22.56 11.63 31.36
N ASP A 703 23.71 12.28 31.13
CA ASP A 703 24.89 11.63 30.54
C ASP A 703 25.54 10.61 31.52
N GLN A 704 25.05 10.49 32.76
CA GLN A 704 25.55 9.60 33.82
C GLN A 704 24.51 8.60 34.35
N LEU A 705 23.68 8.00 33.50
CA LEU A 705 22.88 6.83 33.90
C LEU A 705 23.79 5.70 34.43
N GLN A 706 23.91 5.62 35.76
CA GLN A 706 24.64 4.59 36.48
C GLN A 706 23.71 3.51 37.06
N ASP A 707 22.41 3.81 37.24
CA ASP A 707 21.46 2.88 37.85
C ASP A 707 20.49 2.26 36.82
N PRO A 708 20.28 0.93 36.86
CA PRO A 708 19.27 0.26 36.05
C PRO A 708 17.86 0.79 36.33
N PHE A 709 16.99 0.79 35.32
CA PHE A 709 15.60 1.18 35.48
C PHE A 709 14.90 0.31 36.54
N ASN A 710 14.52 0.89 37.68
CA ASN A 710 13.82 0.16 38.72
C ASN A 710 12.33 0.01 38.35
N ALA A 711 11.98 -1.13 37.73
CA ALA A 711 10.62 -1.44 37.31
C ALA A 711 9.60 -1.43 38.47
N ALA A 712 10.04 -1.56 39.72
CA ALA A 712 9.17 -1.54 40.91
C ALA A 712 8.71 -0.11 41.29
N GLU A 713 9.43 0.94 40.89
CA GLU A 713 9.09 2.33 41.21
C GLU A 713 8.21 3.00 40.14
N ALA A 714 8.24 2.49 38.91
CA ALA A 714 7.47 2.98 37.77
C ALA A 714 6.01 2.47 37.73
N THR A 715 5.25 2.74 38.80
CA THR A 715 3.80 2.46 38.84
C THR A 715 3.05 3.25 37.75
N GLU A 716 1.89 2.75 37.31
CA GLU A 716 1.08 3.39 36.27
C GLU A 716 0.71 4.85 36.62
N ASP A 717 0.40 5.12 37.90
CA ASP A 717 0.08 6.47 38.38
C ASP A 717 1.29 7.41 38.34
N VAL A 718 2.50 6.91 38.65
CA VAL A 718 3.73 7.70 38.57
C VAL A 718 4.06 8.02 37.12
N LEU A 719 4.00 7.03 36.23
CA LEU A 719 4.22 7.22 34.79
C LEU A 719 3.22 8.22 34.19
N ARG A 720 1.94 8.10 34.57
CA ARG A 720 0.90 9.03 34.13
C ARG A 720 1.17 10.45 34.60
N LYS A 721 1.58 10.64 35.86
CA LYS A 721 1.94 11.97 36.38
C LYS A 721 3.15 12.55 35.66
N PHE A 722 4.18 11.73 35.44
CA PHE A 722 5.39 12.11 34.73
C PHE A 722 5.07 12.57 33.29
N ILE A 723 4.33 11.76 32.52
CA ILE A 723 3.95 12.10 31.13
C ILE A 723 3.07 13.36 31.09
N LEU A 724 2.12 13.50 32.01
CA LEU A 724 1.27 14.69 32.09
C LEU A 724 2.08 15.95 32.41
N ASP A 725 3.08 15.85 33.27
CA ASP A 725 3.94 16.97 33.65
C ASP A 725 4.84 17.40 32.48
N VAL A 726 5.63 16.47 31.92
CA VAL A 726 6.59 16.76 30.84
C VAL A 726 5.91 17.23 29.55
N SER A 727 4.70 16.73 29.25
CA SER A 727 3.94 17.14 28.06
C SER A 727 3.06 18.38 28.29
N LYS A 728 3.09 18.95 29.50
CA LYS A 728 2.19 20.04 29.93
C LYS A 728 0.69 19.71 29.75
N GLY A 729 0.35 18.43 29.91
CA GLY A 729 -1.00 17.91 29.78
C GLY A 729 -1.48 17.70 28.34
N LEU A 730 -0.58 17.80 27.34
CA LEU A 730 -0.92 17.59 25.93
C LEU A 730 -0.68 16.15 25.46
N ALA A 731 -0.10 15.28 26.28
CA ALA A 731 -0.01 13.85 26.02
C ALA A 731 -0.88 13.02 26.99
N GLU A 732 -1.30 11.86 26.53
CA GLU A 732 -2.03 10.85 27.29
C GLU A 732 -1.47 9.44 27.03
N ILE A 733 -1.80 8.53 27.93
CA ILE A 733 -1.53 7.09 27.79
C ILE A 733 -2.81 6.44 27.24
N THR A 734 -2.67 5.66 26.17
CA THR A 734 -3.78 4.90 25.57
C THR A 734 -4.27 3.80 26.51
N LYS A 735 -5.59 3.54 26.48
CA LYS A 735 -6.22 2.44 27.22
C LYS A 735 -6.35 1.24 26.30
N SER A 736 -5.36 0.35 26.32
CA SER A 736 -5.35 -0.91 25.56
C SER A 736 -4.52 -1.99 26.26
N GLU A 737 -4.45 -3.18 25.67
CA GLU A 737 -3.60 -4.27 26.18
C GLU A 737 -2.11 -3.93 26.14
N ALA A 738 -1.71 -3.01 25.26
CA ALA A 738 -0.34 -2.53 25.12
C ALA A 738 -0.33 -0.98 25.13
N PRO A 739 -0.39 -0.33 26.29
CA PRO A 739 -0.48 1.13 26.37
C PRO A 739 0.68 1.85 25.69
N THR A 740 0.36 2.92 24.96
CA THR A 740 1.30 3.80 24.25
C THR A 740 1.04 5.26 24.61
N VAL A 741 2.04 6.11 24.42
CA VAL A 741 1.93 7.55 24.64
C VAL A 741 1.61 8.26 23.33
N GLN A 742 0.60 9.12 23.34
CA GLN A 742 0.17 9.92 22.20
C GLN A 742 -0.30 11.31 22.64
N PHE A 743 -0.48 12.24 21.70
CA PHE A 743 -1.17 13.49 22.03
C PHE A 743 -2.65 13.26 22.38
N ILE A 744 -3.18 14.10 23.27
CA ILE A 744 -4.59 14.08 23.71
C ILE A 744 -5.60 14.25 22.56
N HIS A 745 -5.16 14.86 21.46
CA HIS A 745 -5.99 15.10 20.28
C HIS A 745 -5.14 15.31 19.03
N GLU A 746 -5.67 14.94 17.86
CA GLU A 746 -4.99 15.12 16.56
C GLU A 746 -4.65 16.58 16.27
N SER A 747 -5.49 17.52 16.70
CA SER A 747 -5.23 18.96 16.55
C SER A 747 -3.91 19.43 17.18
N VAL A 748 -3.40 18.74 18.22
CA VAL A 748 -2.08 19.05 18.78
C VAL A 748 -0.97 18.65 17.81
N ARG A 749 -1.09 17.47 17.19
CA ARG A 749 -0.16 16.97 16.17
C ARG A 749 -0.19 17.85 14.91
N ASP A 750 -1.39 18.20 14.44
CA ASP A 750 -1.59 19.12 13.30
C ASP A 750 -0.91 20.47 13.55
N PHE A 751 -1.13 21.06 14.73
CA PHE A 751 -0.49 22.32 15.14
C PHE A 751 1.05 22.22 15.09
N LEU A 752 1.61 21.15 15.66
CA LEU A 752 3.06 20.98 15.74
C LEU A 752 3.70 20.76 14.37
N LEU A 753 3.09 19.96 13.49
CA LEU A 753 3.66 19.58 12.18
C LEU A 753 3.28 20.52 11.04
N LYS A 754 1.99 20.87 10.90
CA LYS A 754 1.47 21.56 9.71
C LYS A 754 1.50 23.08 9.85
N GLU A 755 1.34 23.58 11.07
CA GLU A 755 1.21 25.03 11.32
C GLU A 755 2.48 25.66 11.91
N GLY A 756 3.61 24.95 11.83
CA GLY A 756 4.90 25.42 12.32
C GLY A 756 4.93 25.61 13.84
N GLY A 757 4.05 24.94 14.59
CA GLY A 757 4.03 25.02 16.05
C GLY A 757 5.36 24.60 16.68
N ILE A 758 5.99 23.56 16.13
CA ILE A 758 7.31 23.11 16.59
C ILE A 758 8.42 24.14 16.30
N ASN A 759 8.34 24.90 15.20
CA ASN A 759 9.30 25.98 14.88
C ASN A 759 9.24 27.13 15.91
N LYS A 760 8.07 27.34 16.53
CA LYS A 760 7.91 28.33 17.60
C LYS A 760 8.57 27.89 18.90
N LEU A 761 8.77 26.59 19.09
CA LEU A 761 9.48 26.02 20.26
C LEU A 761 10.99 25.92 20.01
N LEU A 762 11.38 25.60 18.77
CA LEU A 762 12.76 25.39 18.32
C LEU A 762 13.15 26.54 17.37
N THR A 763 13.43 27.72 17.93
CA THR A 763 13.74 28.92 17.13
C THR A 763 15.09 28.77 16.40
N GLY A 764 15.10 28.90 15.07
CA GLY A 764 16.32 29.03 14.27
C GLY A 764 16.83 27.74 13.60
N GLU A 765 16.07 26.66 13.64
CA GLU A 765 16.48 25.36 13.08
C GLU A 765 15.91 25.11 11.68
N GLU A 766 16.78 25.00 10.67
CA GLU A 766 16.41 24.42 9.37
C GLU A 766 16.45 22.89 9.48
N ASN A 767 15.36 22.20 9.08
CA ASN A 767 15.17 20.73 9.15
C ASN A 767 14.99 20.10 10.56
N ILE A 768 13.93 20.49 11.27
CA ILE A 768 13.58 19.94 12.59
C ILE A 768 13.36 18.42 12.60
N GLU A 769 12.80 17.85 11.53
CA GLU A 769 12.58 16.40 11.44
C GLU A 769 13.92 15.64 11.47
N GLY A 770 14.88 16.03 10.64
CA GLY A 770 16.21 15.42 10.61
C GLY A 770 16.96 15.58 11.94
N GLN A 771 16.86 16.75 12.58
CA GLN A 771 17.49 16.99 13.88
C GLN A 771 16.83 16.17 15.00
N SER A 772 15.51 16.04 14.97
CA SER A 772 14.75 15.20 15.91
C SER A 772 15.16 13.74 15.77
N HIS A 773 15.28 13.22 14.54
CA HIS A 773 15.79 11.87 14.28
C HIS A 773 17.24 11.70 14.78
N ALA A 774 18.12 12.70 14.61
CA ALA A 774 19.47 12.65 15.13
C ALA A 774 19.50 12.60 16.67
N LYS A 775 18.66 13.38 17.35
CA LYS A 775 18.54 13.39 18.81
C LYS A 775 17.99 12.06 19.34
N ILE A 776 16.94 11.52 18.72
CA ILE A 776 16.40 10.19 19.04
C ILE A 776 17.49 9.12 18.86
N THR A 777 18.25 9.19 17.76
CA THR A 777 19.37 8.26 17.50
C THR A 777 20.44 8.34 18.60
N ARG A 778 20.78 9.56 19.04
CA ARG A 778 21.73 9.76 20.15
C ARG A 778 21.24 9.11 21.44
N VAL A 779 19.97 9.29 21.79
CA VAL A 779 19.36 8.67 22.99
C VAL A 779 19.41 7.14 22.88
N CYS A 780 19.05 6.57 21.73
CA CYS A 780 19.16 5.12 21.50
C CYS A 780 20.60 4.62 21.71
N LEU A 781 21.59 5.32 21.18
CA LEU A 781 23.01 4.96 21.33
C LEU A 781 23.50 5.09 22.78
N GLN A 782 23.03 6.11 23.52
CA GLN A 782 23.36 6.28 24.93
C GLN A 782 22.78 5.15 25.77
N GLN A 783 21.52 4.77 25.52
CA GLN A 783 20.89 3.64 26.19
C GLN A 783 21.65 2.35 25.93
N LEU A 784 21.95 2.05 24.66
CA LEU A 784 22.70 0.84 24.30
C LEU A 784 24.07 0.76 25.00
N LYS A 785 24.75 1.89 25.16
CA LYS A 785 26.02 1.96 25.90
C LYS A 785 25.84 1.73 27.40
N ALA A 786 24.76 2.24 28.00
CA ALA A 786 24.45 2.02 29.40
C ALA A 786 24.11 0.55 29.66
N ASP A 787 23.25 -0.04 28.83
CA ASP A 787 22.83 -1.44 28.92
C ASP A 787 24.05 -2.37 28.81
N LEU A 788 24.93 -2.14 27.84
CA LEU A 788 26.16 -2.93 27.64
C LEU A 788 27.14 -2.84 28.82
N LYS A 789 27.19 -1.73 29.57
CA LYS A 789 28.02 -1.60 30.78
C LYS A 789 27.47 -2.42 31.95
N CYS A 790 26.15 -2.60 32.02
CA CYS A 790 25.50 -3.43 33.04
C CYS A 790 25.68 -4.94 32.78
N PHE A 791 26.09 -5.34 31.57
CA PHE A 791 26.35 -6.74 31.17
C PHE A 791 27.80 -7.22 31.46
N GLU A 792 28.44 -6.79 32.55
CA GLU A 792 29.64 -7.49 33.04
C GLU A 792 29.25 -8.88 33.57
N PRO A 793 29.79 -9.99 33.03
CA PRO A 793 29.34 -11.32 33.43
C PRO A 793 29.91 -11.69 34.81
N PRO A 794 29.08 -12.02 35.83
CA PRO A 794 29.54 -12.87 36.92
C PRO A 794 29.80 -14.27 36.37
N SER A 795 30.76 -14.97 36.93
CA SER A 795 31.14 -16.35 36.60
C SER A 795 29.92 -17.25 36.30
N TRP A 796 29.96 -17.93 35.16
CA TRP A 796 28.84 -18.69 34.59
C TRP A 796 28.59 -20.01 35.36
N ASP A 797 27.68 -19.99 36.33
CA ASP A 797 27.06 -21.20 36.88
C ASP A 797 25.61 -21.38 36.36
N LEU A 798 25.11 -22.61 36.32
CA LEU A 798 23.78 -22.96 35.77
C LEU A 798 22.59 -22.22 36.42
N HIS A 799 22.78 -21.59 37.57
CA HIS A 799 21.76 -20.74 38.20
C HIS A 799 21.58 -19.37 37.54
N THR A 800 22.55 -18.89 36.74
CA THR A 800 22.52 -17.55 36.12
C THR A 800 21.58 -17.49 34.90
N MET A 801 21.17 -18.62 34.32
CA MET A 801 20.23 -18.66 33.19
C MET A 801 18.80 -18.20 33.55
N ALA A 802 18.42 -18.24 34.84
CA ALA A 802 17.14 -17.71 35.30
C ALA A 802 17.08 -16.17 35.31
N ILE A 803 18.24 -15.49 35.29
CA ILE A 803 18.34 -14.01 35.29
C ILE A 803 18.06 -13.43 33.89
N TYR A 804 18.12 -14.25 32.83
CA TYR A 804 17.94 -13.80 31.44
C TYR A 804 16.48 -13.74 30.96
N GLU A 805 15.51 -14.20 31.74
CA GLU A 805 14.07 -14.00 31.44
C GLU A 805 13.57 -12.57 31.82
N ASP A 806 14.36 -11.79 32.57
CA ASP A 806 13.97 -10.47 33.10
C ASP A 806 14.59 -9.26 32.35
N ILE A 807 15.28 -9.49 31.23
CA ILE A 807 15.91 -8.42 30.43
C ILE A 807 14.89 -7.39 29.90
N PRO A 808 13.70 -7.77 29.39
CA PRO A 808 12.72 -6.80 28.90
C PRO A 808 12.15 -5.89 30.01
N SER A 809 12.10 -6.37 31.27
CA SER A 809 11.57 -5.60 32.40
C SER A 809 12.58 -4.56 32.90
N SER A 810 13.88 -4.88 32.82
CA SER A 810 14.99 -4.03 33.26
C SER A 810 15.44 -3.01 32.20
N PHE A 811 15.17 -3.27 30.91
CA PHE A 811 15.58 -2.41 29.79
C PHE A 811 14.43 -2.16 28.79
N PRO A 812 13.38 -1.44 29.20
CA PRO A 812 12.15 -1.32 28.40
C PRO A 812 12.36 -0.59 27.06
N PHE A 813 13.37 0.27 26.92
CA PHE A 813 13.67 1.01 25.69
C PHE A 813 14.58 0.24 24.70
N LEU A 814 15.16 -0.88 25.12
CA LEU A 814 16.13 -1.64 24.33
C LEU A 814 15.51 -2.22 23.04
N ASP A 815 14.27 -2.69 23.10
CA ASP A 815 13.57 -3.24 21.92
C ASP A 815 13.34 -2.16 20.86
N TYR A 816 12.95 -0.95 21.26
CA TYR A 816 12.85 0.18 20.35
C TYR A 816 14.22 0.57 19.78
N ALA A 817 15.25 0.65 20.62
CA ALA A 817 16.60 1.04 20.21
C ALA A 817 17.28 0.03 19.25
N THR A 818 16.81 -1.22 19.24
CA THR A 818 17.38 -2.30 18.42
C THR A 818 16.55 -2.66 17.17
N ASP A 819 15.35 -2.10 16.99
CA ASP A 819 14.44 -2.41 15.88
C ASP A 819 14.66 -1.48 14.65
N GLY A 820 15.37 -1.95 13.62
CA GLY A 820 15.48 -1.28 12.30
C GLY A 820 16.91 -0.99 11.84
N SER A 821 17.11 0.04 11.00
CA SER A 821 18.37 0.43 10.32
C SER A 821 19.58 0.70 11.25
N LEU A 822 19.34 0.81 12.56
CA LEU A 822 20.37 0.79 13.59
C LEU A 822 21.06 -0.58 13.72
N SER A 823 20.39 -1.69 13.37
CA SER A 823 20.96 -3.06 13.34
C SER A 823 22.29 -3.14 12.59
N THR A 824 22.41 -2.49 11.43
CA THR A 824 23.61 -2.57 10.59
C THR A 824 24.77 -1.72 11.14
N MET A 825 24.48 -0.59 11.79
CA MET A 825 25.47 0.20 12.54
C MET A 825 25.83 -0.47 13.86
N LEU A 826 24.87 -1.06 14.58
CA LEU A 826 25.07 -1.87 15.77
C LEU A 826 25.95 -3.07 15.47
N PHE A 827 25.74 -3.77 14.36
CA PHE A 827 26.57 -4.89 13.96
C PHE A 827 28.02 -4.43 13.74
N LYS A 828 28.23 -3.32 13.03
CA LYS A 828 29.57 -2.75 12.83
C LYS A 828 30.20 -2.21 14.12
N PHE A 829 29.41 -1.61 15.02
CA PHE A 829 29.89 -1.03 16.27
C PHE A 829 30.21 -2.10 17.32
N ILE A 830 29.33 -3.09 17.52
CA ILE A 830 29.54 -4.23 18.43
C ILE A 830 30.74 -5.08 17.96
N VAL A 831 30.86 -5.35 16.66
CA VAL A 831 32.04 -6.05 16.07
C VAL A 831 33.34 -5.28 16.33
N SER A 832 33.28 -3.96 16.42
CA SER A 832 34.48 -3.14 16.68
C SER A 832 34.83 -2.94 18.16
N THR A 833 33.93 -3.25 19.11
CA THR A 833 34.12 -2.90 20.54
C THR A 833 34.06 -4.06 21.53
N VAL A 834 33.54 -5.26 21.18
CA VAL A 834 33.42 -6.38 22.14
C VAL A 834 34.20 -7.62 21.63
N PRO A 835 35.30 -8.06 22.29
CA PRO A 835 36.17 -9.12 21.79
C PRO A 835 35.77 -10.56 22.20
N THR A 836 34.51 -10.85 22.52
CA THR A 836 34.12 -12.18 23.06
C THR A 836 33.01 -12.92 22.27
N PRO A 837 33.04 -14.27 22.24
CA PRO A 837 32.20 -15.08 21.33
C PRO A 837 30.75 -15.28 21.81
N ILE A 838 30.39 -14.85 23.01
CA ILE A 838 29.11 -15.17 23.67
C ILE A 838 28.02 -14.12 23.40
N SER A 839 28.37 -12.87 23.06
CA SER A 839 27.39 -11.85 22.64
C SER A 839 26.66 -12.22 21.34
N TRP A 840 27.23 -13.13 20.56
CA TRP A 840 26.72 -13.57 19.27
C TRP A 840 25.46 -14.46 19.36
N THR A 841 25.28 -15.22 20.45
CA THR A 841 24.16 -16.17 20.58
C THR A 841 22.82 -15.51 20.91
N PHE A 842 22.82 -14.36 21.60
CA PHE A 842 21.59 -13.60 21.87
C PHE A 842 21.06 -12.91 20.61
N PHE A 843 21.95 -12.32 19.80
CA PHE A 843 21.59 -11.68 18.52
C PHE A 843 21.19 -12.70 17.44
N ALA A 844 21.85 -13.87 17.38
CA ALA A 844 21.51 -14.93 16.42
C ALA A 844 20.12 -15.55 16.66
N LYS A 845 19.56 -15.44 17.88
CA LYS A 845 18.18 -15.90 18.17
C LYS A 845 17.12 -14.92 17.65
N LYS A 846 17.41 -13.62 17.58
CA LYS A 846 16.49 -12.57 17.09
C LYS A 846 16.48 -12.50 15.56
N GLU A 847 17.59 -12.83 14.89
CA GLU A 847 17.63 -12.99 13.42
C GLU A 847 16.71 -14.12 12.93
N ARG A 848 16.59 -15.21 13.69
CA ARG A 848 15.68 -16.34 13.34
C ARG A 848 14.19 -16.03 13.54
N SER A 849 13.83 -14.96 14.25
CA SER A 849 12.44 -14.51 14.40
C SER A 849 12.05 -13.38 13.44
N LEU A 850 13.03 -12.83 12.71
CA LEU A 850 12.85 -11.75 11.72
C LEU A 850 13.13 -12.21 10.29
N SER A 851 13.38 -13.51 10.07
CA SER A 851 13.57 -14.15 8.77
C SER A 851 12.33 -14.93 8.32
#